data_AF-A0A3R8QTP0-F1
#
_entry.id   AF-A0A3R8QTP0-F1
#
_cell.length_a   1.000
_cell.length_b   1.000
_cell.length_c   1.000
_cell.angle_alpha   90.00
_cell.angle_beta   90.00
_cell.angle_gamma   90.00
#
_symmetry.space_group_name_H-M   'P 1'
#
loop_
_entity.id
_entity.type
_entity.pdbx_description
1 polymer ?
#
loop_
_entity_poly.entity_id
_entity_poly.type
_entity_poly.pdbx_seq_one_letter_code
_entity_poly.pdbx_strand_id
1 'polypeptide(L)'
;MDVRGLDEDERALLAACRRDPVERELLAVWRRWERHPSTRPLWAAELQQRLAVDARSPGTGLSGRTGGLPGTSARVQGLLLGGAVGEFAALGRVGQRTGALLFALEGLIRAHTQLRSDGSGEPTSAVFAALRRWLHTRGVPWRDCGTGSPRPSGALVAERGLHDLASDEPTMLTSVAKVVAGHPQGTRQQPINAADSATAVPFGALAALWSGDPGAVFALGGDLAALTHGHPHGHSPASVLASTTLWLMRGNDLETSLRQGISGWQSGRTALGEALRLGMLSPAGFRPGRAHLGASRSGLGALAVAARVALACEDDFAAALAAATEHDGDAASAAMLCGQLLGALHGPTAIPAELLERLPIVEVVERLGRDAATEFGPEPDESAGWEERYPADDSAATATLPSTADYRTGLTGVPRLAASRDRFLGAVLGCAVGEALGMPIASDTWDEIRARHGDEGLTEYVPAGHPSGRVGSDTQLLLFSVEGLLRANVARRAGEAEDPIRHLQHAYQRWLHTQHLSWPRAAGEFLRVAPEPDGWLVRERALFQTRNPGRTMMRTLIAFAKGQQPVGAPDQPVSDSAGSDAILRAIPAALWSDDPSEVFALGMRSAALTHGHPTALLSAGVLGYLVARSLLGEHLADAVTGALTQLAPHAGHQEVTRRLTAARDLARGDRLSPEELERALGTAATAAEALAFGLHAALVADGDVDSALRIAANHSGGSAVTAAVAGSLTAAGAGASTISRRWTTELELHDVVEQLARDAVREFGPRPPASWDSRYPPT
;
A
#
# COMPACT_ATOMS: atom_id res chain seq x y z
N MET A 1 17.09 4.89 57.53
CA MET A 1 18.23 5.32 56.69
C MET A 1 19.50 5.04 57.45
N ASP A 2 20.39 4.25 56.85
CA ASP A 2 21.78 4.16 57.29
C ASP A 2 22.47 5.50 56.98
N VAL A 3 23.04 6.15 58.00
CA VAL A 3 23.57 7.53 57.92
C VAL A 3 24.98 7.53 57.30
N ARG A 4 25.49 6.36 56.90
CA ARG A 4 26.89 6.13 56.56
C ARG A 4 27.34 6.60 55.16
N GLY A 5 26.49 7.29 54.40
CA GLY A 5 26.81 7.76 53.05
C GLY A 5 26.46 9.22 52.75
N LEU A 6 26.06 10.01 53.76
CA LEU A 6 25.63 11.39 53.55
C LEU A 6 26.80 12.35 53.74
N ASP A 7 26.90 13.35 52.87
CA ASP A 7 27.86 14.43 53.05
C ASP A 7 27.49 15.36 54.21
N GLU A 8 28.32 16.38 54.44
CA GLU A 8 28.18 17.26 55.61
C GLU A 8 26.99 18.22 55.49
N ASP A 9 26.68 18.67 54.26
CA ASP A 9 25.55 19.55 53.96
C ASP A 9 24.23 18.76 54.02
N GLU A 10 24.19 17.54 53.51
CA GLU A 10 23.05 16.62 53.60
C GLU A 10 22.75 16.25 55.06
N ARG A 11 23.79 16.05 55.89
CA ARG A 11 23.63 15.82 57.33
C ARG A 11 23.13 17.07 58.05
N ALA A 12 23.59 18.26 57.66
CA ALA A 12 23.11 19.52 58.22
C ALA A 12 21.64 19.78 57.84
N LEU A 13 21.25 19.49 56.60
CA LEU A 13 19.87 19.57 56.12
C LEU A 13 18.96 18.57 56.87
N LEU A 14 19.37 17.31 57.00
CA LEU A 14 18.64 16.30 57.77
C LEU A 14 18.52 16.63 59.26
N ALA A 15 19.53 17.31 59.82
CA ALA A 15 19.47 17.80 61.20
C ALA A 15 18.55 19.02 61.34
N ALA A 16 18.49 19.90 60.34
CA ALA A 16 17.57 21.03 60.28
C ALA A 16 16.11 20.56 60.14
N CYS A 17 15.85 19.60 59.26
CA CYS A 17 14.50 19.04 59.05
C CYS A 17 13.94 18.28 60.25
N ARG A 18 14.80 17.82 61.17
CA ARG A 18 14.37 17.20 62.43
C ARG A 18 13.94 18.23 63.49
N ARG A 19 14.29 19.51 63.33
CA ARG A 19 13.96 20.57 64.30
C ARG A 19 12.62 21.24 63.98
N ASP A 20 12.23 21.32 62.70
CA ASP A 20 10.94 21.88 62.30
C ASP A 20 9.77 20.92 62.63
N PRO A 21 8.75 21.35 63.41
CA PRO A 21 7.58 20.54 63.72
C PRO A 21 6.75 20.16 62.49
N VAL A 22 6.65 21.05 61.50
CA VAL A 22 5.85 20.87 60.28
C VAL A 22 6.49 19.83 59.38
N GLU A 23 7.81 19.90 59.19
CA GLU A 23 8.53 18.93 58.37
C GLU A 23 8.56 17.53 58.99
N ARG A 24 8.62 17.44 60.33
CA ARG A 24 8.45 16.16 61.05
C ARG A 24 7.09 15.53 60.81
N GLU A 25 6.04 16.34 60.78
CA GLU A 25 4.69 15.88 60.52
C GLU A 25 4.53 15.42 59.07
N LEU A 26 5.05 16.17 58.11
CA LEU A 26 5.08 15.80 56.69
C LEU A 26 5.85 14.49 56.45
N LEU A 27 7.01 14.31 57.08
CA LEU A 27 7.78 13.06 57.01
C LEU A 27 7.05 11.88 57.66
N ALA A 28 6.30 12.11 58.73
CA ALA A 28 5.50 11.07 59.39
C ALA A 28 4.30 10.65 58.52
N VAL A 29 3.66 11.61 57.84
CA VAL A 29 2.59 11.37 56.86
C VAL A 29 3.14 10.61 55.66
N TRP A 30 4.29 11.01 55.12
CA TRP A 30 4.95 10.31 54.03
C TRP A 30 5.29 8.85 54.37
N ARG A 31 5.88 8.60 55.54
CA ARG A 31 6.16 7.24 56.05
C ARG A 31 4.91 6.41 56.32
N ARG A 32 3.76 7.06 56.53
CA ARG A 32 2.47 6.37 56.68
C ARG A 32 1.99 5.89 55.32
N TRP A 33 2.11 6.71 54.28
CA TRP A 33 1.80 6.36 52.89
C TRP A 33 2.75 5.32 52.29
N GLU A 34 4.01 5.25 52.74
CA GLU A 34 4.91 4.15 52.34
C GLU A 34 4.50 2.82 52.96
N ARG A 35 4.06 2.82 54.23
CA ARG A 35 3.65 1.59 54.94
C ARG A 35 2.27 1.10 54.53
N HIS A 36 1.39 1.99 54.04
CA HIS A 36 0.03 1.65 53.60
C HIS A 36 -0.27 2.31 52.24
N PRO A 37 0.25 1.73 51.13
CA PRO A 37 0.17 2.32 49.79
C PRO A 37 -1.26 2.60 49.32
N SER A 38 -2.23 1.81 49.79
CA SER A 38 -3.66 2.00 49.51
C SER A 38 -4.27 3.28 50.08
N THR A 39 -3.59 3.94 51.02
CA THR A 39 -4.03 5.19 51.66
C THR A 39 -3.30 6.43 51.12
N ARG A 40 -2.44 6.25 50.09
CA ARG A 40 -1.69 7.33 49.46
C ARG A 40 -2.59 8.14 48.52
N PRO A 41 -2.69 9.47 48.68
CA PRO A 41 -3.40 10.32 47.73
C PRO A 41 -2.73 10.28 46.36
N LEU A 42 -3.53 10.37 45.29
CA LEU A 42 -3.03 10.30 43.91
C LEU A 42 -1.92 11.33 43.61
N TRP A 43 -2.06 12.56 44.10
CA TRP A 43 -1.05 13.61 43.91
C TRP A 43 0.30 13.26 44.55
N ALA A 44 0.31 12.52 45.67
CA ALA A 44 1.52 12.10 46.36
C ALA A 44 2.17 10.90 45.68
N ALA A 45 1.37 10.02 45.06
CA ALA A 45 1.87 8.96 44.19
C ALA A 45 2.53 9.57 42.93
N GLU A 46 1.91 10.59 42.35
CA GLU A 46 2.43 11.30 41.18
C GLU A 46 3.67 12.13 41.52
N LEU A 47 3.70 12.79 42.68
CA LEU A 47 4.90 13.47 43.18
C LEU A 47 6.05 12.48 43.44
N GLN A 48 5.77 11.30 44.01
CA GLN A 48 6.79 10.26 44.15
C GLN A 48 7.28 9.76 42.79
N GLN A 49 6.40 9.66 41.79
CA GLN A 49 6.78 9.27 40.44
C GLN A 49 7.69 10.33 39.81
N ARG A 50 7.37 11.62 39.99
CA ARG A 50 8.21 12.75 39.54
C ARG A 50 9.55 12.84 40.28
N LEU A 51 9.58 12.58 41.59
CA LEU A 51 10.81 12.54 42.38
C LEU A 51 11.63 11.25 42.13
N ALA A 52 10.99 10.17 41.68
CA ALA A 52 11.65 8.95 41.26
C ALA A 52 12.29 9.11 39.86
N VAL A 53 11.82 10.06 39.04
CA VAL A 53 12.48 10.45 37.78
C VAL A 53 13.86 11.08 38.05
N ASP A 54 14.04 11.79 39.18
CA ASP A 54 15.37 12.25 39.63
C ASP A 54 16.26 11.12 40.20
N ALA A 55 15.71 9.93 40.44
CA ALA A 55 16.44 8.74 40.84
C ALA A 55 16.73 7.82 39.64
N ARG A 56 17.57 8.32 38.72
CA ARG A 56 18.29 7.60 37.63
C ARG A 56 17.42 7.20 36.43
N SER A 57 17.56 7.94 35.32
CA SER A 57 17.16 7.47 33.99
C SER A 57 17.74 6.07 33.74
N PRO A 58 16.94 5.07 33.35
CA PRO A 58 17.49 3.83 32.81
C PRO A 58 18.32 4.21 31.58
N GLY A 59 19.61 3.84 31.57
CA GLY A 59 20.50 4.16 30.46
C GLY A 59 19.92 3.73 29.11
N THR A 60 20.24 4.47 28.07
CA THR A 60 19.98 4.09 26.67
C THR A 60 20.69 2.79 26.33
N GLY A 61 20.43 2.22 25.16
CA GLY A 61 21.13 1.00 24.74
C GLY A 61 22.64 1.17 24.53
N LEU A 62 23.11 2.41 24.32
CA LEU A 62 24.51 2.73 24.08
C LEU A 62 25.25 3.23 25.34
N SER A 63 24.52 3.49 26.45
CA SER A 63 25.09 3.95 27.71
C SER A 63 24.86 2.94 28.85
N GLY A 64 25.94 2.54 29.51
CA GLY A 64 25.89 1.72 30.72
C GLY A 64 25.81 2.56 32.00
N ARG A 65 25.73 1.89 33.16
CA ARG A 65 25.71 2.55 34.48
C ARG A 65 26.97 3.36 34.81
N THR A 66 28.03 3.21 34.00
CA THR A 66 29.37 3.80 34.22
C THR A 66 29.90 4.58 33.00
N GLY A 67 29.08 4.83 31.97
CA GLY A 67 29.48 5.54 30.73
C GLY A 67 29.18 4.77 29.44
N GLY A 68 29.71 5.26 28.31
CA GLY A 68 29.51 4.65 26.98
C GLY A 68 30.14 3.26 26.83
N LEU A 69 29.49 2.39 26.07
CA LEU A 69 29.99 1.04 25.77
C LEU A 69 31.00 1.08 24.59
N PRO A 70 32.17 0.42 24.69
CA PRO A 70 33.19 0.45 23.64
C PRO A 70 32.69 -0.04 22.28
N GLY A 71 33.02 0.70 21.22
CA GLY A 71 32.72 0.30 19.83
C GLY A 71 31.25 0.44 19.40
N THR A 72 30.36 0.90 20.28
CA THR A 72 28.92 1.02 19.97
C THR A 72 28.61 1.94 18.80
N SER A 73 29.29 3.08 18.68
CA SER A 73 29.12 3.98 17.52
C SER A 73 29.43 3.27 16.18
N ALA A 74 30.51 2.49 16.14
CA ALA A 74 30.82 1.67 14.97
C ALA A 74 29.75 0.59 14.73
N ARG A 75 29.23 -0.06 15.78
CA ARG A 75 28.15 -1.06 15.64
C ARG A 75 26.84 -0.45 15.12
N VAL A 76 26.47 0.75 15.57
CA VAL A 76 25.30 1.50 15.07
C VAL A 76 25.49 1.85 13.59
N GLN A 77 26.68 2.36 13.23
CA GLN A 77 27.01 2.67 11.84
C GLN A 77 26.94 1.43 10.95
N GLY A 78 27.54 0.32 11.41
CA GLY A 78 27.54 -0.95 10.69
C GLY A 78 26.13 -1.54 10.55
N LEU A 79 25.30 -1.50 11.60
CA LEU A 79 23.89 -1.90 11.55
C LEU A 79 23.14 -1.21 10.40
N LEU A 80 23.24 0.12 10.34
CA LEU A 80 22.49 0.93 9.38
C LEU A 80 23.02 0.76 7.95
N LEU A 81 24.35 0.86 7.76
CA LEU A 81 24.97 0.67 6.45
C LEU A 81 24.78 -0.76 5.95
N GLY A 82 24.95 -1.76 6.81
CA GLY A 82 24.79 -3.16 6.46
C GLY A 82 23.36 -3.47 6.03
N GLY A 83 22.36 -2.95 6.74
CA GLY A 83 20.96 -3.05 6.34
C GLY A 83 20.67 -2.39 4.99
N ALA A 84 21.13 -1.15 4.79
CA ALA A 84 20.92 -0.41 3.55
C ALA A 84 21.59 -1.09 2.34
N VAL A 85 22.83 -1.55 2.52
CA VAL A 85 23.57 -2.32 1.51
C VAL A 85 22.88 -3.65 1.22
N GLY A 86 22.33 -4.32 2.23
CA GLY A 86 21.62 -5.60 2.05
C GLY A 86 20.37 -5.46 1.21
N GLU A 87 19.51 -4.48 1.49
CA GLU A 87 18.34 -4.22 0.65
C GLU A 87 18.75 -3.78 -0.76
N PHE A 88 19.76 -2.91 -0.87
CA PHE A 88 20.28 -2.43 -2.15
C PHE A 88 20.84 -3.57 -3.02
N ALA A 89 21.58 -4.52 -2.42
CA ALA A 89 22.11 -5.68 -3.13
C ALA A 89 21.00 -6.59 -3.68
N ALA A 90 19.88 -6.70 -2.96
CA ALA A 90 18.72 -7.48 -3.41
C ALA A 90 17.93 -6.79 -4.54
N LEU A 91 17.80 -5.46 -4.49
CA LEU A 91 16.88 -4.71 -5.38
C LEU A 91 17.57 -3.94 -6.52
N GLY A 92 18.88 -3.73 -6.43
CA GLY A 92 19.67 -2.86 -7.31
C GLY A 92 19.35 -1.37 -7.16
N ARG A 93 18.64 -0.97 -6.10
CA ARG A 93 18.16 0.39 -5.84
C ARG A 93 17.89 0.58 -4.34
N VAL A 94 17.77 1.83 -3.89
CA VAL A 94 17.35 2.13 -2.51
C VAL A 94 15.91 1.70 -2.33
N GLY A 95 15.66 0.77 -1.41
CA GLY A 95 14.34 0.24 -1.19
C GLY A 95 13.52 1.01 -0.16
N GLN A 96 12.21 0.74 -0.13
CA GLN A 96 11.29 1.38 0.80
C GLN A 96 11.66 1.13 2.28
N ARG A 97 12.26 -0.04 2.61
CA ARG A 97 12.51 -0.44 4.01
C ARG A 97 13.65 0.38 4.57
N THR A 98 14.71 0.59 3.81
CA THR A 98 15.80 1.51 4.15
C THR A 98 15.24 2.91 4.34
N GLY A 99 14.44 3.41 3.40
CA GLY A 99 13.80 4.73 3.55
C GLY A 99 12.98 4.83 4.83
N ALA A 100 12.07 3.88 5.08
CA ALA A 100 11.22 3.90 6.26
C ALA A 100 12.01 3.74 7.58
N LEU A 101 13.06 2.91 7.58
CA LEU A 101 13.96 2.74 8.73
C LEU A 101 14.68 4.05 9.09
N LEU A 102 15.18 4.78 8.08
CA LEU A 102 15.87 6.06 8.32
C LEU A 102 14.91 7.12 8.86
N PHE A 103 13.68 7.19 8.35
CA PHE A 103 12.64 8.05 8.92
C PHE A 103 12.29 7.64 10.35
N ALA A 104 12.10 6.34 10.62
CA ALA A 104 11.84 5.85 11.97
C ALA A 104 12.97 6.21 12.94
N LEU A 105 14.24 6.07 12.52
CA LEU A 105 15.39 6.48 13.31
C LEU A 105 15.39 7.99 13.58
N GLU A 106 15.14 8.83 12.57
CA GLU A 106 15.01 10.28 12.74
C GLU A 106 13.89 10.63 13.73
N GLY A 107 12.77 9.89 13.68
CA GLY A 107 11.68 10.02 14.64
C GLY A 107 12.09 9.67 16.07
N LEU A 108 12.86 8.59 16.27
CA LEU A 108 13.39 8.23 17.59
C LEU A 108 14.40 9.27 18.10
N ILE A 109 15.27 9.81 17.24
CA ILE A 109 16.20 10.88 17.63
C ILE A 109 15.40 12.09 18.15
N ARG A 110 14.40 12.55 17.39
CA ARG A 110 13.52 13.67 17.82
C ARG A 110 12.81 13.37 19.15
N ALA A 111 12.28 12.16 19.31
CA ALA A 111 11.58 11.76 20.53
C ALA A 111 12.51 11.73 21.75
N HIS A 112 13.75 11.29 21.57
CA HIS A 112 14.73 11.24 22.64
C HIS A 112 15.24 12.64 22.98
N THR A 113 15.49 13.49 21.97
CA THR A 113 15.81 14.91 22.19
C THR A 113 14.69 15.59 22.98
N GLN A 114 13.44 15.40 22.60
CA GLN A 114 12.28 15.94 23.33
C GLN A 114 12.20 15.39 24.77
N LEU A 115 12.39 14.07 24.95
CA LEU A 115 12.40 13.42 26.26
C LEU A 115 13.45 14.03 27.19
N ARG A 116 14.63 14.39 26.67
CA ARG A 116 15.67 15.06 27.44
C ARG A 116 15.33 16.52 27.72
N SER A 117 14.79 17.25 26.74
CA SER A 117 14.53 18.69 26.86
C SER A 117 13.37 19.02 27.81
N ASP A 118 12.26 18.26 27.78
CA ASP A 118 11.07 18.59 28.58
C ASP A 118 10.41 17.38 29.29
N GLY A 119 11.00 16.18 29.17
CA GLY A 119 10.47 14.96 29.76
C GLY A 119 9.32 14.32 28.97
N SER A 120 8.94 14.89 27.82
CA SER A 120 7.93 14.34 26.93
C SER A 120 8.59 13.72 25.70
N GLY A 121 8.36 12.43 25.45
CA GLY A 121 8.96 11.75 24.31
C GLY A 121 8.51 10.31 24.25
N GLU A 122 7.58 10.02 23.35
CA GLU A 122 7.01 8.69 23.19
C GLU A 122 7.47 8.10 21.85
N PRO A 123 8.22 6.99 21.88
CA PRO A 123 8.92 6.49 20.70
C PRO A 123 7.97 6.01 19.60
N THR A 124 6.84 5.39 19.94
CA THR A 124 5.93 4.84 18.93
C THR A 124 5.19 5.94 18.17
N SER A 125 4.75 6.99 18.86
CA SER A 125 4.11 8.18 18.29
C SER A 125 5.07 8.96 17.39
N ALA A 126 6.32 9.12 17.82
CA ALA A 126 7.33 9.83 17.03
C ALA A 126 7.76 9.05 15.78
N VAL A 127 7.93 7.73 15.89
CA VAL A 127 8.15 6.87 14.72
C VAL A 127 6.95 6.94 13.78
N PHE A 128 5.73 6.90 14.31
CA PHE A 128 4.54 7.04 13.49
C PHE A 128 4.50 8.42 12.78
N ALA A 129 4.81 9.51 13.48
CA ALA A 129 4.94 10.84 12.89
C ALA A 129 5.99 10.89 11.76
N ALA A 130 7.13 10.25 11.96
CA ALA A 130 8.16 10.15 10.93
C ALA A 130 7.71 9.28 9.74
N LEU A 131 6.95 8.21 9.97
CA LEU A 131 6.36 7.41 8.90
C LEU A 131 5.36 8.19 8.05
N ARG A 132 4.72 9.25 8.58
CA ARG A 132 3.89 10.17 7.78
C ARG A 132 4.74 11.05 6.85
N ARG A 133 5.92 11.49 7.31
CA ARG A 133 6.90 12.18 6.46
C ARG A 133 7.48 11.24 5.41
N TRP A 134 7.76 9.99 5.76
CA TRP A 134 8.11 8.96 4.79
C TRP A 134 7.00 8.73 3.75
N LEU A 135 5.73 8.64 4.18
CA LEU A 135 4.58 8.50 3.31
C LEU A 135 4.49 9.64 2.27
N HIS A 136 4.82 10.87 2.67
CA HIS A 136 4.93 11.99 1.74
C HIS A 136 5.98 11.76 0.65
N THR A 137 7.15 11.24 1.01
CA THR A 137 8.19 10.87 0.02
C THR A 137 7.75 9.75 -0.93
N ARG A 138 6.72 8.96 -0.56
CA ARG A 138 6.08 7.95 -1.43
C ARG A 138 5.07 8.54 -2.43
N GLY A 139 4.90 9.87 -2.41
CA GLY A 139 4.08 10.61 -3.35
C GLY A 139 2.82 11.21 -2.74
N VAL A 140 2.43 10.82 -1.54
CA VAL A 140 1.21 11.36 -0.90
C VAL A 140 1.39 12.85 -0.64
N PRO A 141 0.44 13.74 -1.01
CA PRO A 141 0.55 15.16 -0.70
C PRO A 141 0.63 15.37 0.82
N TRP A 142 1.42 16.35 1.28
CA TRP A 142 1.66 16.53 2.71
C TRP A 142 0.38 16.79 3.53
N ARG A 143 -0.55 17.58 2.97
CA ARG A 143 -1.89 17.80 3.57
C ARG A 143 -2.65 16.50 3.83
N ASP A 144 -2.42 15.49 3.00
CA ASP A 144 -3.08 14.19 3.06
C ASP A 144 -2.27 13.18 3.88
N CYS A 145 -1.17 13.62 4.51
CA CYS A 145 -0.45 12.89 5.56
C CYS A 145 -1.04 13.18 6.96
N GLY A 146 -2.10 13.99 7.05
CA GLY A 146 -2.95 14.23 8.23
C GLY A 146 -2.42 15.21 9.27
N THR A 147 -1.39 15.99 8.94
CA THR A 147 -0.73 16.88 9.90
C THR A 147 -1.41 18.25 9.92
N GLY A 148 -1.45 18.90 11.10
CA GLY A 148 -1.89 20.30 11.20
C GLY A 148 -0.85 21.31 10.67
N SER A 149 0.40 20.87 10.45
CA SER A 149 1.45 21.71 9.89
C SER A 149 1.30 21.88 8.37
N PRO A 150 1.53 23.09 7.83
CA PRO A 150 1.45 23.35 6.39
C PRO A 150 2.54 22.62 5.58
N ARG A 151 3.65 22.20 6.18
CA ARG A 151 4.80 21.60 5.48
C ARG A 151 5.54 20.55 6.32
N PRO A 152 6.16 19.54 5.67
CA PRO A 152 6.95 18.54 6.37
C PRO A 152 8.30 19.12 6.82
N SER A 153 8.75 18.80 8.03
CA SER A 153 10.09 19.16 8.52
C SER A 153 11.12 18.05 8.29
N GLY A 154 12.40 18.37 8.45
CA GLY A 154 13.52 17.41 8.43
C GLY A 154 14.13 17.17 7.05
N ALA A 155 15.44 16.94 7.03
CA ALA A 155 16.23 16.84 5.81
C ALA A 155 15.87 15.65 4.93
N LEU A 156 15.45 14.51 5.52
CA LEU A 156 15.14 13.27 4.79
C LEU A 156 14.03 13.45 3.74
N VAL A 157 13.12 14.39 3.96
CA VAL A 157 12.03 14.67 3.02
C VAL A 157 12.56 15.19 1.68
N ALA A 158 13.67 15.93 1.70
CA ALA A 158 14.30 16.49 0.51
C ALA A 158 15.27 15.51 -0.20
N GLU A 159 15.61 14.39 0.43
CA GLU A 159 16.61 13.43 -0.07
C GLU A 159 16.04 12.61 -1.25
N ARG A 160 16.33 13.04 -2.48
CA ARG A 160 15.81 12.42 -3.72
C ARG A 160 16.09 10.93 -3.83
N GLY A 161 17.25 10.48 -3.31
CA GLY A 161 17.64 9.07 -3.30
C GLY A 161 16.69 8.17 -2.51
N LEU A 162 15.88 8.75 -1.62
CA LEU A 162 14.84 8.00 -0.91
C LEU A 162 13.58 7.83 -1.75
N HIS A 163 13.25 8.71 -2.71
CA HIS A 163 11.91 8.85 -3.34
C HIS A 163 11.55 7.77 -4.38
N ASP A 164 12.34 6.71 -4.55
CA ASP A 164 12.02 5.62 -5.48
C ASP A 164 10.82 4.79 -5.00
N LEU A 165 9.78 4.70 -5.84
CA LEU A 165 8.51 4.02 -5.55
C LEU A 165 8.46 2.58 -6.07
N ALA A 166 9.46 2.14 -6.83
CA ALA A 166 9.41 0.86 -7.54
C ALA A 166 9.56 -0.37 -6.64
N SER A 167 9.97 -0.16 -5.39
CA SER A 167 10.15 -1.21 -4.38
C SER A 167 9.06 -1.22 -3.29
N ASP A 168 8.07 -0.34 -3.42
CA ASP A 168 7.02 -0.14 -2.43
C ASP A 168 6.10 -1.37 -2.33
N GLU A 169 5.84 -1.82 -1.10
CA GLU A 169 5.01 -2.96 -0.75
C GLU A 169 3.79 -2.40 -0.01
N PRO A 170 2.57 -2.86 -0.31
CA PRO A 170 1.36 -2.16 0.09
C PRO A 170 1.14 -2.13 1.61
N THR A 171 1.65 -3.10 2.38
CA THR A 171 1.33 -3.23 3.80
C THR A 171 1.68 -1.99 4.62
N MET A 172 2.94 -1.55 4.58
CA MET A 172 3.39 -0.41 5.40
C MET A 172 2.69 0.89 4.97
N LEU A 173 2.63 1.13 3.66
CA LEU A 173 1.94 2.28 3.06
C LEU A 173 0.47 2.36 3.49
N THR A 174 -0.27 1.27 3.32
CA THR A 174 -1.71 1.22 3.61
C THR A 174 -2.00 1.34 5.11
N SER A 175 -1.13 0.84 5.97
CA SER A 175 -1.27 0.99 7.42
C SER A 175 -1.09 2.44 7.86
N VAL A 176 -0.02 3.12 7.44
CA VAL A 176 0.19 4.54 7.76
C VAL A 176 -0.98 5.37 7.18
N ALA A 177 -1.42 5.03 5.96
CA ALA A 177 -2.56 5.67 5.31
C ALA A 177 -3.88 5.56 6.10
N LYS A 178 -4.18 4.38 6.64
CA LYS A 178 -5.40 4.13 7.42
C LYS A 178 -5.47 5.02 8.64
N VAL A 179 -4.38 5.13 9.38
CA VAL A 179 -4.31 5.96 10.59
C VAL A 179 -4.46 7.43 10.25
N VAL A 180 -3.82 7.88 9.16
CA VAL A 180 -3.99 9.25 8.64
C VAL A 180 -5.44 9.54 8.24
N ALA A 181 -6.17 8.55 7.73
CA ALA A 181 -7.61 8.65 7.43
C ALA A 181 -8.52 8.54 8.67
N GLY A 182 -7.97 8.63 9.89
CA GLY A 182 -8.72 8.64 11.15
C GLY A 182 -8.97 7.27 11.78
N HIS A 183 -8.35 6.20 11.28
CA HIS A 183 -8.41 4.89 11.95
C HIS A 183 -7.47 4.87 13.17
N PRO A 184 -7.76 4.03 14.19
CA PRO A 184 -6.83 3.82 15.29
C PRO A 184 -5.46 3.30 14.81
N GLN A 185 -4.40 3.74 15.48
CA GLN A 185 -3.04 3.26 15.25
C GLN A 185 -2.91 1.78 15.61
N GLY A 186 -2.16 1.02 14.80
CA GLY A 186 -1.91 -0.40 15.05
C GLY A 186 -1.10 -0.62 16.32
N THR A 187 -1.50 -1.62 17.10
CA THR A 187 -0.75 -2.14 18.25
C THR A 187 -0.76 -3.66 18.22
N ARG A 188 0.10 -4.32 19.01
CA ARG A 188 0.08 -5.79 19.14
C ARG A 188 -1.25 -6.34 19.68
N GLN A 189 -2.00 -5.52 20.41
CA GLN A 189 -3.29 -5.90 21.01
C GLN A 189 -4.46 -5.54 20.09
N GLN A 190 -4.32 -4.47 19.31
CA GLN A 190 -5.32 -3.97 18.36
C GLN A 190 -4.66 -3.85 16.99
N PRO A 191 -4.57 -4.96 16.23
CA PRO A 191 -3.86 -4.99 14.97
C PRO A 191 -4.59 -4.17 13.90
N ILE A 192 -3.83 -3.39 13.12
CA ILE A 192 -4.36 -2.55 12.02
C ILE A 192 -4.65 -3.35 10.73
N ASN A 193 -4.08 -4.54 10.62
CA ASN A 193 -4.25 -5.50 9.52
C ASN A 193 -3.83 -6.91 9.97
N ALA A 194 -3.94 -7.90 9.09
CA ALA A 194 -3.48 -9.27 9.32
C ALA A 194 -2.16 -9.59 8.59
N ALA A 195 -1.38 -8.58 8.20
CA ALA A 195 -0.18 -8.78 7.39
C ALA A 195 0.96 -9.36 8.23
N ASP A 196 1.64 -10.36 7.67
CA ASP A 196 2.73 -11.10 8.29
C ASP A 196 4.08 -10.93 7.58
N SER A 197 4.17 -10.03 6.60
CA SER A 197 5.38 -9.73 5.83
C SER A 197 6.50 -9.14 6.69
N ALA A 198 7.73 -9.16 6.15
CA ALA A 198 8.94 -8.79 6.88
C ALA A 198 9.27 -7.28 6.86
N THR A 199 8.50 -6.46 6.16
CA THR A 199 8.87 -5.07 5.81
C THR A 199 9.10 -4.18 7.04
N ALA A 200 8.38 -4.41 8.15
CA ALA A 200 8.59 -3.66 9.40
C ALA A 200 9.51 -4.36 10.42
N VAL A 201 9.97 -5.59 10.16
CA VAL A 201 10.89 -6.31 11.05
C VAL A 201 12.19 -5.53 11.32
N PRO A 202 12.81 -4.86 10.31
CA PRO A 202 14.02 -4.07 10.52
C PRO A 202 13.89 -2.94 11.57
N PHE A 203 12.68 -2.44 11.83
CA PHE A 203 12.46 -1.41 12.86
C PHE A 203 12.81 -1.90 14.26
N GLY A 204 12.72 -3.21 14.49
CA GLY A 204 13.09 -3.84 15.74
C GLY A 204 14.52 -3.50 16.16
N ALA A 205 15.47 -3.43 15.22
CA ALA A 205 16.86 -3.10 15.53
C ALA A 205 17.02 -1.70 16.15
N LEU A 206 16.14 -0.75 15.83
CA LEU A 206 16.20 0.62 16.37
C LEU A 206 15.79 0.68 17.84
N ALA A 207 14.92 -0.23 18.30
CA ALA A 207 14.51 -0.28 19.70
C ALA A 207 15.70 -0.56 20.64
N ALA A 208 16.77 -1.21 20.13
CA ALA A 208 17.98 -1.43 20.89
C ALA A 208 18.74 -0.14 21.24
N LEU A 209 18.48 0.98 20.56
CA LEU A 209 19.08 2.29 20.88
C LEU A 209 18.37 2.95 22.07
N TRP A 210 17.05 2.75 22.17
CA TRP A 210 16.17 3.49 23.08
C TRP A 210 16.36 3.15 24.55
N SER A 211 16.64 1.87 24.87
CA SER A 211 16.72 1.42 26.26
C SER A 211 17.82 0.37 26.47
N GLY A 212 18.44 0.40 27.63
CA GLY A 212 19.32 -0.67 28.11
C GLY A 212 18.59 -1.85 28.77
N ASP A 213 17.27 -1.78 28.99
CA ASP A 213 16.51 -2.89 29.56
C ASP A 213 16.08 -3.89 28.47
N PRO A 214 16.52 -5.17 28.52
CA PRO A 214 16.19 -6.15 27.49
C PRO A 214 14.67 -6.38 27.32
N GLY A 215 13.89 -6.28 28.40
CA GLY A 215 12.43 -6.43 28.36
C GLY A 215 11.75 -5.27 27.63
N ALA A 216 12.15 -4.03 27.96
CA ALA A 216 11.68 -2.82 27.29
C ALA A 216 12.06 -2.80 25.80
N VAL A 217 13.30 -3.19 25.47
CA VAL A 217 13.77 -3.30 24.08
C VAL A 217 12.95 -4.34 23.29
N PHE A 218 12.70 -5.51 23.89
CA PHE A 218 11.89 -6.56 23.26
C PHE A 218 10.46 -6.07 23.00
N ALA A 219 9.85 -5.40 23.97
CA ALA A 219 8.51 -4.84 23.84
C ALA A 219 8.45 -3.78 22.74
N LEU A 220 9.31 -2.76 22.83
CA LEU A 220 9.35 -1.65 21.88
C LEU A 220 9.62 -2.13 20.45
N GLY A 221 10.53 -3.09 20.25
CA GLY A 221 10.80 -3.63 18.91
C GLY A 221 9.56 -4.20 18.24
N GLY A 222 8.73 -4.92 19.01
CA GLY A 222 7.45 -5.43 18.52
C GLY A 222 6.40 -4.34 18.31
N ASP A 223 6.36 -3.34 19.19
CA ASP A 223 5.42 -2.23 19.10
C ASP A 223 5.70 -1.33 17.88
N LEU A 224 6.97 -1.06 17.57
CA LEU A 224 7.37 -0.33 16.36
C LEU A 224 6.94 -1.04 15.08
N ALA A 225 7.07 -2.37 15.00
CA ALA A 225 6.58 -3.13 13.86
C ALA A 225 5.04 -3.20 13.80
N ALA A 226 4.39 -3.33 14.97
CA ALA A 226 2.93 -3.42 15.09
C ALA A 226 2.19 -2.14 14.68
N LEU A 227 2.88 -1.00 14.60
CA LEU A 227 2.36 0.22 13.96
C LEU A 227 1.80 -0.05 12.57
N THR A 228 2.39 -1.01 11.85
CA THR A 228 2.04 -1.29 10.46
C THR A 228 1.75 -2.75 10.13
N HIS A 229 2.20 -3.72 10.93
CA HIS A 229 2.01 -5.15 10.69
C HIS A 229 1.36 -5.82 11.90
N GLY A 230 0.11 -6.25 11.76
CA GLY A 230 -0.68 -6.74 12.89
C GLY A 230 -0.57 -8.24 13.18
N HIS A 231 0.00 -9.05 12.27
CA HIS A 231 0.18 -10.47 12.54
C HIS A 231 1.41 -10.74 13.43
N PRO A 232 1.37 -11.72 14.36
CA PRO A 232 2.52 -12.06 15.19
C PRO A 232 3.79 -12.42 14.41
N HIS A 233 3.67 -13.08 13.26
CA HIS A 233 4.83 -13.35 12.39
C HIS A 233 5.36 -12.12 11.64
N GLY A 234 4.63 -11.00 11.62
CA GLY A 234 5.07 -9.72 11.08
C GLY A 234 5.75 -8.82 12.12
N HIS A 235 5.33 -8.87 13.40
CA HIS A 235 5.87 -7.97 14.44
C HIS A 235 6.73 -8.65 15.52
N SER A 236 6.50 -9.92 15.89
CA SER A 236 7.32 -10.60 16.92
C SER A 236 8.78 -10.86 16.49
N PRO A 237 9.10 -11.11 15.21
CA PRO A 237 10.49 -11.14 14.76
C PRO A 237 11.22 -9.82 15.01
N ALA A 238 10.53 -8.67 14.98
CA ALA A 238 11.12 -7.37 15.31
C ALA A 238 11.54 -7.31 16.79
N SER A 239 10.77 -7.90 17.71
CA SER A 239 11.16 -8.05 19.12
C SER A 239 12.43 -8.89 19.28
N VAL A 240 12.55 -10.00 18.54
CA VAL A 240 13.75 -10.85 18.54
C VAL A 240 14.96 -10.08 18.01
N LEU A 241 14.79 -9.37 16.89
CA LEU A 241 15.85 -8.54 16.31
C LEU A 241 16.29 -7.42 17.27
N ALA A 242 15.35 -6.78 17.96
CA ALA A 242 15.63 -5.74 18.94
C ALA A 242 16.55 -6.24 20.06
N SER A 243 16.17 -7.35 20.71
CA SER A 243 16.98 -7.94 21.78
C SER A 243 18.32 -8.47 21.26
N THR A 244 18.34 -9.08 20.07
CA THR A 244 19.60 -9.54 19.44
C THR A 244 20.55 -8.37 19.22
N THR A 245 20.04 -7.26 18.68
CA THR A 245 20.82 -6.05 18.41
C THR A 245 21.37 -5.43 19.70
N LEU A 246 20.59 -5.40 20.78
CA LEU A 246 21.06 -4.93 22.09
C LEU A 246 22.28 -5.75 22.60
N TRP A 247 22.25 -7.08 22.47
CA TRP A 247 23.35 -7.93 22.92
C TRP A 247 24.58 -7.82 22.03
N LEU A 248 24.40 -7.65 20.72
CA LEU A 248 25.48 -7.32 19.77
C LEU A 248 26.13 -5.96 20.12
N MET A 249 25.32 -4.94 20.43
CA MET A 249 25.82 -3.62 20.89
C MET A 249 26.64 -3.73 22.18
N ARG A 250 26.35 -4.73 23.02
CA ARG A 250 27.11 -5.05 24.25
C ARG A 250 28.34 -5.92 24.02
N GLY A 251 28.65 -6.25 22.77
CA GLY A 251 29.84 -7.02 22.39
C GLY A 251 29.73 -8.53 22.58
N ASN A 252 28.51 -9.07 22.62
CA ASN A 252 28.31 -10.53 22.59
C ASN A 252 28.48 -11.05 21.16
N ASP A 253 28.83 -12.33 21.03
CA ASP A 253 28.83 -13.02 19.74
C ASP A 253 27.41 -13.16 19.17
N LEU A 254 27.33 -13.51 17.88
CA LEU A 254 26.07 -13.58 17.14
C LEU A 254 25.15 -14.69 17.66
N GLU A 255 25.69 -15.87 17.98
CA GLU A 255 24.92 -17.00 18.48
C GLU A 255 24.24 -16.65 19.80
N THR A 256 25.02 -16.17 20.77
CA THR A 256 24.54 -15.79 22.10
C THR A 256 23.47 -14.72 21.98
N SER A 257 23.71 -13.70 21.14
CA SER A 257 22.76 -12.61 20.93
C SER A 257 21.42 -13.09 20.34
N LEU A 258 21.46 -13.97 19.33
CA LEU A 258 20.26 -14.55 18.72
C LEU A 258 19.50 -15.45 19.71
N ARG A 259 20.20 -16.27 20.50
CA ARG A 259 19.57 -17.10 21.54
C ARG A 259 18.86 -16.27 22.59
N GLN A 260 19.45 -15.16 23.02
CA GLN A 260 18.81 -14.24 23.95
C GLN A 260 17.56 -13.61 23.36
N GLY A 261 17.59 -13.17 22.10
CA GLY A 261 16.40 -12.64 21.42
C GLY A 261 15.26 -13.65 21.31
N ILE A 262 15.58 -14.90 20.96
CA ILE A 262 14.60 -15.99 20.83
C ILE A 262 13.96 -16.37 22.17
N SER A 263 14.71 -16.23 23.28
CA SER A 263 14.21 -16.59 24.61
C SER A 263 12.94 -15.83 24.98
N GLY A 264 12.75 -14.61 24.47
CA GLY A 264 11.57 -13.77 24.69
C GLY A 264 10.31 -14.17 23.92
N TRP A 265 10.40 -15.05 22.90
CA TRP A 265 9.26 -15.42 22.06
C TRP A 265 9.04 -16.93 21.96
N GLN A 266 8.06 -17.46 22.70
CA GLN A 266 7.82 -18.91 22.80
C GLN A 266 7.40 -19.58 21.46
N SER A 267 6.48 -18.99 20.69
CA SER A 267 5.96 -19.63 19.48
C SER A 267 6.93 -19.60 18.28
N GLY A 268 7.91 -18.69 18.28
CA GLY A 268 8.96 -18.64 17.24
C GLY A 268 10.17 -19.54 17.51
N ARG A 269 10.28 -20.15 18.71
CA ARG A 269 11.50 -20.87 19.14
C ARG A 269 11.87 -22.04 18.22
N THR A 270 10.89 -22.77 17.69
CA THR A 270 11.17 -23.95 16.86
C THR A 270 11.80 -23.54 15.54
N ALA A 271 11.15 -22.64 14.80
CA ALA A 271 11.61 -22.21 13.48
C ALA A 271 12.97 -21.47 13.54
N LEU A 272 13.12 -20.52 14.47
CA LEU A 272 14.38 -19.81 14.64
C LEU A 272 15.47 -20.71 15.25
N GLY A 273 15.12 -21.60 16.18
CA GLY A 273 16.06 -22.55 16.78
C GLY A 273 16.64 -23.53 15.75
N GLU A 274 15.83 -23.98 14.80
CA GLU A 274 16.29 -24.80 13.68
C GLU A 274 17.22 -24.00 12.74
N ALA A 275 16.86 -22.76 12.40
CA ALA A 275 17.70 -21.89 11.59
C ALA A 275 19.08 -21.65 12.21
N LEU A 276 19.13 -21.37 13.53
CA LEU A 276 20.37 -21.24 14.30
C LEU A 276 21.21 -22.52 14.24
N ARG A 277 20.58 -23.67 14.53
CA ARG A 277 21.26 -24.97 14.50
C ARG A 277 21.88 -25.26 13.13
N LEU A 278 21.13 -25.00 12.04
CA LEU A 278 21.61 -25.24 10.68
C LEU A 278 22.70 -24.24 10.27
N GLY A 279 22.63 -22.99 10.74
CA GLY A 279 23.71 -22.00 10.56
C GLY A 279 25.00 -22.48 11.20
N MET A 280 24.96 -22.85 12.48
CA MET A 280 26.13 -23.31 13.25
C MET A 280 26.76 -24.62 12.74
N LEU A 281 25.95 -25.50 12.15
CA LEU A 281 26.43 -26.77 11.59
C LEU A 281 27.01 -26.61 10.17
N SER A 282 27.00 -25.41 9.61
CA SER A 282 27.57 -25.15 8.30
C SER A 282 29.10 -25.36 8.32
N PRO A 283 29.66 -26.19 7.44
CA PRO A 283 31.12 -26.35 7.33
C PRO A 283 31.81 -25.01 7.04
N ALA A 284 33.06 -24.84 7.47
CA ALA A 284 33.84 -23.65 7.15
C ALA A 284 33.89 -23.41 5.62
N GLY A 285 33.55 -22.20 5.19
CA GLY A 285 33.46 -21.83 3.76
C GLY A 285 32.19 -22.32 3.04
N PHE A 286 31.25 -22.97 3.74
CA PHE A 286 29.96 -23.34 3.17
C PHE A 286 29.02 -22.14 3.08
N ARG A 287 28.49 -21.89 1.88
CA ARG A 287 27.50 -20.86 1.63
C ARG A 287 26.11 -21.49 1.40
N PRO A 288 25.09 -21.20 2.23
CA PRO A 288 23.74 -21.69 2.01
C PRO A 288 23.15 -21.17 0.68
N GLY A 289 22.92 -22.07 -0.28
CA GLY A 289 22.18 -21.75 -1.52
C GLY A 289 20.67 -21.99 -1.44
N ARG A 290 19.94 -21.75 -2.54
CA ARG A 290 18.47 -21.89 -2.65
C ARG A 290 17.88 -23.15 -2.04
N ALA A 291 18.47 -24.31 -2.29
CA ALA A 291 17.98 -25.60 -1.76
C ALA A 291 18.02 -25.70 -0.23
N HIS A 292 18.81 -24.84 0.42
CA HIS A 292 18.95 -24.81 1.86
C HIS A 292 18.04 -23.76 2.50
N LEU A 293 17.59 -22.74 1.76
CA LEU A 293 16.88 -21.58 2.28
C LEU A 293 15.39 -21.69 1.95
N GLY A 294 14.52 -21.32 2.91
CA GLY A 294 13.08 -21.39 2.74
C GLY A 294 12.54 -20.36 1.74
N ALA A 295 11.36 -20.65 1.19
CA ALA A 295 10.61 -19.75 0.30
C ALA A 295 9.58 -18.86 1.03
N SER A 296 9.60 -18.85 2.36
CA SER A 296 8.66 -18.04 3.15
C SER A 296 8.89 -16.54 2.92
N ARG A 297 7.79 -15.79 2.82
CA ARG A 297 7.77 -14.32 2.73
C ARG A 297 7.34 -13.64 4.03
N SER A 298 7.07 -14.41 5.09
CA SER A 298 6.72 -13.86 6.39
C SER A 298 7.93 -13.26 7.11
N GLY A 299 7.70 -12.37 8.07
CA GLY A 299 8.74 -11.79 8.93
C GLY A 299 9.55 -12.85 9.67
N LEU A 300 8.89 -13.91 10.17
CA LEU A 300 9.56 -15.05 10.78
C LEU A 300 10.47 -15.77 9.78
N GLY A 301 10.00 -15.98 8.55
CA GLY A 301 10.78 -16.62 7.49
C GLY A 301 12.01 -15.81 7.10
N ALA A 302 11.85 -14.51 6.89
CA ALA A 302 12.95 -13.60 6.53
C ALA A 302 14.02 -13.54 7.63
N LEU A 303 13.61 -13.42 8.91
CA LEU A 303 14.55 -13.42 10.03
C LEU A 303 15.26 -14.78 10.19
N ALA A 304 14.56 -15.89 9.97
CA ALA A 304 15.17 -17.22 10.02
C ALA A 304 16.25 -17.41 8.93
N VAL A 305 15.97 -16.96 7.70
CA VAL A 305 16.97 -16.96 6.61
C VAL A 305 18.17 -16.07 6.98
N ALA A 306 17.91 -14.83 7.42
CA ALA A 306 18.96 -13.90 7.82
C ALA A 306 19.86 -14.46 8.93
N ALA A 307 19.28 -15.02 9.99
CA ALA A 307 20.02 -15.61 11.10
C ALA A 307 20.85 -16.83 10.67
N ARG A 308 20.27 -17.72 9.85
CA ARG A 308 21.00 -18.89 9.34
C ARG A 308 22.20 -18.48 8.48
N VAL A 309 21.99 -17.55 7.55
CA VAL A 309 23.02 -17.09 6.63
C VAL A 309 24.11 -16.32 7.38
N ALA A 310 23.72 -15.44 8.31
CA ALA A 310 24.68 -14.69 9.13
C ALA A 310 25.56 -15.62 9.98
N LEU A 311 25.01 -16.70 10.56
CA LEU A 311 25.80 -17.69 11.30
C LEU A 311 26.68 -18.56 10.39
N ALA A 312 26.20 -18.93 9.20
CA ALA A 312 26.96 -19.76 8.27
C ALA A 312 28.14 -19.03 7.61
N CYS A 313 28.03 -17.70 7.49
CA CYS A 313 29.00 -16.84 6.81
C CYS A 313 29.43 -15.67 7.71
N GLU A 314 29.58 -15.91 9.03
CA GLU A 314 29.82 -14.86 10.03
C GLU A 314 31.02 -13.98 9.70
N ASP A 315 32.12 -14.58 9.21
CA ASP A 315 33.37 -13.90 8.87
C ASP A 315 33.45 -13.39 7.40
N ASP A 316 32.42 -13.62 6.58
CA ASP A 316 32.39 -13.23 5.17
C ASP A 316 31.09 -12.49 4.82
N PHE A 317 31.12 -11.17 5.02
CA PHE A 317 29.98 -10.28 4.78
C PHE A 317 29.46 -10.39 3.33
N ALA A 318 30.36 -10.50 2.35
CA ALA A 318 29.99 -10.57 0.95
C ALA A 318 29.29 -11.89 0.61
N ALA A 319 29.82 -13.02 1.10
CA ALA A 319 29.20 -14.34 0.91
C ALA A 319 27.85 -14.43 1.62
N ALA A 320 27.75 -13.87 2.83
CA ALA A 320 26.49 -13.80 3.57
C ALA A 320 25.44 -13.02 2.78
N LEU A 321 25.77 -11.81 2.32
CA LEU A 321 24.83 -10.98 1.59
C LEU A 321 24.37 -11.65 0.29
N ALA A 322 25.32 -12.24 -0.45
CA ALA A 322 24.99 -12.95 -1.67
C ALA A 322 24.11 -14.19 -1.40
N ALA A 323 24.31 -14.91 -0.29
CA ALA A 323 23.41 -16.02 0.08
C ALA A 323 22.00 -15.52 0.47
N ALA A 324 21.92 -14.41 1.19
CA ALA A 324 20.65 -13.83 1.61
C ALA A 324 19.85 -13.22 0.45
N THR A 325 20.47 -12.87 -0.67
CA THR A 325 19.78 -12.40 -1.89
C THR A 325 19.35 -13.54 -2.83
N GLU A 326 19.93 -14.73 -2.70
CA GLU A 326 19.74 -15.86 -3.62
C GLU A 326 18.80 -16.94 -3.05
N HIS A 327 17.55 -16.58 -2.73
CA HIS A 327 16.50 -17.55 -2.35
C HIS A 327 15.11 -17.12 -2.82
N ASP A 328 14.13 -18.04 -2.78
CA ASP A 328 12.80 -17.85 -3.37
C ASP A 328 11.78 -17.17 -2.41
N GLY A 329 12.22 -16.75 -1.22
CA GLY A 329 11.41 -16.04 -0.22
C GLY A 329 11.48 -14.52 -0.35
N ASP A 330 11.34 -13.81 0.78
CA ASP A 330 11.56 -12.34 0.82
C ASP A 330 13.06 -12.01 0.92
N ALA A 331 13.75 -12.12 -0.21
CA ALA A 331 15.19 -11.89 -0.32
C ALA A 331 15.63 -10.47 0.07
N ALA A 332 14.81 -9.45 -0.21
CA ALA A 332 15.14 -8.07 0.13
C ALA A 332 15.16 -7.85 1.64
N SER A 333 14.13 -8.34 2.34
CA SER A 333 14.08 -8.25 3.80
C SER A 333 15.10 -9.16 4.47
N ALA A 334 15.32 -10.39 3.96
CA ALA A 334 16.33 -11.29 4.49
C ALA A 334 17.75 -10.71 4.35
N ALA A 335 18.09 -10.14 3.20
CA ALA A 335 19.38 -9.48 2.97
C ALA A 335 19.58 -8.24 3.85
N MET A 336 18.54 -7.40 4.02
CA MET A 336 18.58 -6.27 4.93
C MET A 336 18.81 -6.71 6.38
N LEU A 337 18.08 -7.72 6.86
CA LEU A 337 18.21 -8.25 8.22
C LEU A 337 19.58 -8.90 8.43
N CYS A 338 20.09 -9.64 7.45
CA CYS A 338 21.42 -10.25 7.49
C CYS A 338 22.51 -9.17 7.59
N GLY A 339 22.40 -8.12 6.77
CA GLY A 339 23.30 -6.97 6.81
C GLY A 339 23.22 -6.20 8.13
N GLN A 340 22.04 -6.05 8.73
CA GLN A 340 21.88 -5.46 10.07
C GLN A 340 22.62 -6.29 11.14
N LEU A 341 22.45 -7.62 11.14
CA LEU A 341 23.09 -8.50 12.11
C LEU A 341 24.63 -8.45 12.01
N LEU A 342 25.17 -8.65 10.80
CA LEU A 342 26.62 -8.65 10.58
C LEU A 342 27.24 -7.26 10.74
N GLY A 343 26.52 -6.22 10.32
CA GLY A 343 26.93 -4.84 10.50
C GLY A 343 26.99 -4.43 11.98
N ALA A 344 26.01 -4.85 12.79
CA ALA A 344 26.03 -4.63 14.24
C ALA A 344 27.13 -5.46 14.95
N LEU A 345 27.48 -6.63 14.40
CA LEU A 345 28.52 -7.50 14.93
C LEU A 345 29.93 -6.95 14.66
N HIS A 346 30.21 -6.53 13.42
CA HIS A 346 31.56 -6.21 12.96
C HIS A 346 31.83 -4.72 12.75
N GLY A 347 30.79 -3.89 12.68
CA GLY A 347 30.90 -2.48 12.34
C GLY A 347 31.03 -2.23 10.81
N PRO A 348 31.15 -0.96 10.40
CA PRO A 348 31.06 -0.56 8.99
C PRO A 348 32.28 -1.01 8.17
N THR A 349 33.42 -1.26 8.80
CA THR A 349 34.67 -1.66 8.12
C THR A 349 34.64 -3.07 7.55
N ALA A 350 33.69 -3.91 8.01
CA ALA A 350 33.49 -5.25 7.45
C ALA A 350 32.63 -5.24 6.19
N ILE A 351 31.97 -4.12 5.86
CA ILE A 351 31.15 -3.99 4.66
C ILE A 351 32.08 -3.74 3.46
N PRO A 352 31.99 -4.53 2.38
CA PRO A 352 32.79 -4.33 1.18
C PRO A 352 32.67 -2.90 0.62
N ALA A 353 33.80 -2.26 0.34
CA ALA A 353 33.85 -0.86 -0.10
C ALA A 353 33.07 -0.65 -1.41
N GLU A 354 33.13 -1.61 -2.32
CA GLU A 354 32.45 -1.56 -3.62
C GLU A 354 30.92 -1.54 -3.48
N LEU A 355 30.38 -2.11 -2.39
CA LEU A 355 28.94 -2.05 -2.11
C LEU A 355 28.54 -0.70 -1.53
N LEU A 356 29.38 -0.09 -0.70
CA LEU A 356 29.16 1.25 -0.15
C LEU A 356 29.22 2.32 -1.23
N GLU A 357 30.20 2.24 -2.14
CA GLU A 357 30.37 3.16 -3.26
C GLU A 357 29.15 3.16 -4.21
N ARG A 358 28.45 2.04 -4.31
CA ARG A 358 27.25 1.90 -5.14
C ARG A 358 25.97 2.39 -4.48
N LEU A 359 25.96 2.60 -3.16
CA LEU A 359 24.78 3.01 -2.40
C LEU A 359 24.54 4.53 -2.56
N PRO A 360 23.48 4.99 -3.25
CA PRO A 360 23.30 6.41 -3.57
C PRO A 360 23.08 7.34 -2.37
N ILE A 361 22.76 6.77 -1.21
CA ILE A 361 22.41 7.49 0.02
C ILE A 361 23.41 7.24 1.16
N VAL A 362 24.61 6.74 0.84
CA VAL A 362 25.62 6.35 1.86
C VAL A 362 25.88 7.50 2.86
N GLU A 363 26.06 8.73 2.39
CA GLU A 363 26.29 9.89 3.25
C GLU A 363 25.12 10.20 4.21
N VAL A 364 23.88 9.96 3.75
CA VAL A 364 22.67 10.15 4.56
C VAL A 364 22.60 9.11 5.68
N VAL A 365 22.88 7.85 5.34
CA VAL A 365 22.90 6.74 6.30
C VAL A 365 24.01 6.96 7.33
N GLU A 366 25.19 7.38 6.88
CA GLU A 366 26.31 7.64 7.76
C GLU A 366 26.08 8.81 8.72
N ARG A 367 25.47 9.89 8.23
CA ARG A 367 25.12 11.06 9.04
C ARG A 367 24.12 10.66 10.12
N LEU A 368 23.05 9.95 9.77
CA LEU A 368 22.07 9.48 10.73
C LEU A 368 22.64 8.49 11.74
N GLY A 369 23.57 7.62 11.34
CA GLY A 369 24.22 6.70 12.26
C GLY A 369 25.13 7.41 13.28
N ARG A 370 25.87 8.44 12.85
CA ARG A 370 26.62 9.32 13.77
C ARG A 370 25.68 10.07 14.71
N ASP A 371 24.63 10.68 14.17
CA ASP A 371 23.66 11.45 14.96
C ASP A 371 22.95 10.54 15.99
N ALA A 372 22.58 9.31 15.62
CA ALA A 372 22.03 8.33 16.54
C ALA A 372 23.03 7.92 17.64
N ALA A 373 24.29 7.69 17.28
CA ALA A 373 25.33 7.35 18.25
C ALA A 373 25.58 8.50 19.24
N THR A 374 25.46 9.76 18.81
CA THR A 374 25.53 10.95 19.65
C THR A 374 24.32 11.03 20.58
N GLU A 375 23.09 11.05 20.04
CA GLU A 375 21.87 11.28 20.83
C GLU A 375 21.59 10.17 21.85
N PHE A 376 21.76 8.91 21.46
CA PHE A 376 21.58 7.77 22.36
C PHE A 376 22.86 7.44 23.13
N GLY A 377 23.95 8.17 22.92
CA GLY A 377 25.23 7.98 23.59
C GLY A 377 25.26 8.57 25.01
N PRO A 378 26.42 8.49 25.69
CA PRO A 378 26.60 9.10 27.02
C PRO A 378 26.67 10.64 26.99
N GLU A 379 26.98 11.23 25.84
CA GLU A 379 27.21 12.66 25.65
C GLU A 379 26.37 13.17 24.46
N PRO A 380 25.06 13.38 24.64
CA PRO A 380 24.20 13.90 23.59
C PRO A 380 24.51 15.37 23.28
N ASP A 381 24.22 15.81 22.05
CA ASP A 381 24.41 17.20 21.62
C ASP A 381 23.21 18.04 22.12
N GLU A 382 23.52 19.12 22.84
CA GLU A 382 22.55 20.06 23.41
C GLU A 382 22.64 21.45 22.75
N SER A 383 23.34 21.55 21.61
CA SER A 383 23.45 22.80 20.87
C SER A 383 22.14 23.20 20.19
N ALA A 384 21.92 24.51 20.02
CA ALA A 384 20.77 25.02 19.26
C ALA A 384 20.71 24.47 17.82
N GLY A 385 21.86 24.18 17.21
CA GLY A 385 21.94 23.57 15.89
C GLY A 385 21.46 22.12 15.84
N TRP A 386 21.48 21.41 16.98
CA TRP A 386 20.90 20.08 17.11
C TRP A 386 19.37 20.14 17.11
N GLU A 387 18.79 21.03 17.92
CA GLU A 387 17.34 21.26 17.99
C GLU A 387 16.76 21.75 16.65
N GLU A 388 17.50 22.58 15.91
CA GLU A 388 17.10 23.01 14.56
C GLU A 388 17.10 21.84 13.56
N ARG A 389 18.04 20.90 13.70
CA ARG A 389 18.12 19.71 12.83
C ARG A 389 17.03 18.68 13.15
N TYR A 390 16.71 18.51 14.43
CA TYR A 390 15.74 17.55 14.95
C TYR A 390 14.63 18.23 15.75
N PRO A 391 13.76 19.04 15.10
CA PRO A 391 12.72 19.75 15.82
C PRO A 391 11.68 18.78 16.39
N ALA A 392 11.17 19.10 17.58
CA ALA A 392 10.17 18.31 18.30
C ALA A 392 8.81 18.23 17.57
N ASP A 393 8.46 19.23 16.75
CA ASP A 393 7.23 19.25 15.94
C ASP A 393 7.46 19.86 14.54
N ASP A 394 6.57 19.56 13.60
CA ASP A 394 6.61 20.00 12.20
C ASP A 394 6.27 21.49 12.01
N SER A 395 6.07 22.25 13.08
CA SER A 395 5.62 23.64 13.07
C SER A 395 6.71 24.69 12.77
N ALA A 396 8.00 24.31 12.71
CA ALA A 396 9.12 25.25 12.79
C ALA A 396 9.80 25.70 11.47
N ALA A 397 9.42 25.24 10.27
CA ALA A 397 10.18 25.55 9.04
C ALA A 397 9.47 26.52 8.06
N THR A 398 9.99 27.75 7.93
CA THR A 398 9.59 28.76 6.93
C THR A 398 10.61 28.84 5.78
N ALA A 399 10.22 28.49 4.54
CA ALA A 399 10.86 28.97 3.29
C ALA A 399 10.04 28.62 2.03
N THR A 400 9.72 29.65 1.25
CA THR A 400 8.70 29.83 0.18
C THR A 400 8.89 29.04 -1.13
N LEU A 401 7.80 28.49 -1.70
CA LEU A 401 7.51 28.23 -3.13
C LEU A 401 6.00 27.85 -3.31
N PRO A 402 5.39 28.05 -4.49
CA PRO A 402 3.96 28.32 -4.64
C PRO A 402 3.03 27.10 -4.52
N SER A 403 1.84 27.41 -4.02
CA SER A 403 0.66 26.57 -3.83
C SER A 403 0.20 25.88 -5.14
N THR A 404 0.11 24.55 -5.13
CA THR A 404 -0.81 23.80 -6.00
C THR A 404 -2.15 23.69 -5.27
N ALA A 405 -2.94 24.75 -5.35
CA ALA A 405 -4.28 24.78 -4.79
C ALA A 405 -5.16 23.66 -5.40
N ASP A 406 -5.80 22.90 -4.51
CA ASP A 406 -7.09 22.22 -4.64
C ASP A 406 -7.51 21.58 -5.97
N TYR A 407 -7.06 20.35 -6.20
CA TYR A 407 -7.84 19.37 -6.96
C TYR A 407 -7.70 17.98 -6.32
N ARG A 408 -8.83 17.31 -6.07
CA ARG A 408 -8.89 15.93 -5.58
C ARG A 408 -9.36 15.01 -6.71
N THR A 409 -8.43 14.26 -7.26
CA THR A 409 -8.68 13.08 -8.08
C THR A 409 -9.02 11.87 -7.20
N GLY A 410 -9.61 10.83 -7.79
CA GLY A 410 -9.97 9.59 -7.08
C GLY A 410 -8.80 8.84 -6.46
N LEU A 411 -7.56 9.11 -6.89
CA LEU A 411 -6.34 8.54 -6.30
C LEU A 411 -5.58 9.51 -5.38
N THR A 412 -5.99 10.79 -5.28
CA THR A 412 -5.36 11.78 -4.39
C THR A 412 -6.09 11.96 -3.06
N GLY A 413 -7.32 11.45 -2.92
CA GLY A 413 -8.11 11.56 -1.67
C GLY A 413 -7.69 10.59 -0.55
N VAL A 414 -6.77 9.65 -0.78
CA VAL A 414 -6.32 8.67 0.23
C VAL A 414 -4.84 8.26 0.01
N PRO A 415 -4.05 7.96 1.05
CA PRO A 415 -2.62 7.61 0.92
C PRO A 415 -2.29 6.21 0.35
N ARG A 416 -3.24 5.54 -0.34
CA ARG A 416 -3.17 4.13 -0.80
C ARG A 416 -2.65 3.95 -2.23
N LEU A 417 -1.77 4.84 -2.69
CA LEU A 417 -1.40 4.91 -4.11
C LEU A 417 -0.96 3.57 -4.71
N ALA A 418 0.05 2.89 -4.16
CA ALA A 418 0.57 1.62 -4.70
C ALA A 418 -0.51 0.52 -4.83
N ALA A 419 -1.30 0.28 -3.78
CA ALA A 419 -2.38 -0.71 -3.80
C ALA A 419 -3.51 -0.31 -4.76
N SER A 420 -3.91 0.96 -4.77
CA SER A 420 -4.90 1.46 -5.74
C SER A 420 -4.36 1.42 -7.19
N ARG A 421 -3.03 1.53 -7.40
CA ARG A 421 -2.38 1.34 -8.71
C ARG A 421 -2.59 -0.08 -9.21
N ASP A 422 -2.23 -1.06 -8.37
CA ASP A 422 -2.32 -2.48 -8.72
C ASP A 422 -3.78 -2.92 -8.89
N ARG A 423 -4.69 -2.37 -8.09
CA ARG A 423 -6.13 -2.62 -8.18
C ARG A 423 -6.78 -2.02 -9.42
N PHE A 424 -6.39 -0.81 -9.84
CA PHE A 424 -6.92 -0.24 -11.08
C PHE A 424 -6.42 -1.03 -12.30
N LEU A 425 -5.13 -1.37 -12.31
CA LEU A 425 -4.58 -2.28 -13.30
C LEU A 425 -5.33 -3.62 -13.30
N GLY A 426 -5.62 -4.16 -12.11
CA GLY A 426 -6.42 -5.37 -11.93
C GLY A 426 -7.83 -5.23 -12.50
N ALA A 427 -8.52 -4.12 -12.25
CA ALA A 427 -9.85 -3.85 -12.78
C ALA A 427 -9.88 -3.89 -14.32
N VAL A 428 -8.93 -3.22 -14.98
CA VAL A 428 -8.87 -3.17 -16.45
C VAL A 428 -8.44 -4.52 -17.03
N LEU A 429 -7.42 -5.17 -16.47
CA LEU A 429 -6.98 -6.50 -16.92
C LEU A 429 -8.04 -7.58 -16.68
N GLY A 430 -8.66 -7.60 -15.51
CA GLY A 430 -9.72 -8.55 -15.16
C GLY A 430 -10.93 -8.40 -16.07
N CYS A 431 -11.27 -7.16 -16.43
CA CYS A 431 -12.28 -6.86 -17.45
C CYS A 431 -11.91 -7.46 -18.81
N ALA A 432 -10.69 -7.20 -19.29
CA ALA A 432 -10.21 -7.69 -20.59
C ALA A 432 -10.12 -9.22 -20.65
N VAL A 433 -9.63 -9.85 -19.59
CA VAL A 433 -9.57 -11.31 -19.45
C VAL A 433 -10.97 -11.91 -19.48
N GLY A 434 -11.92 -11.31 -18.75
CA GLY A 434 -13.29 -11.78 -18.67
C GLY A 434 -14.04 -11.66 -19.99
N GLU A 435 -13.91 -10.54 -20.69
CA GLU A 435 -14.49 -10.40 -22.03
C GLU A 435 -13.90 -11.44 -22.99
N ALA A 436 -12.58 -11.59 -23.01
CA ALA A 436 -11.89 -12.54 -23.88
C ALA A 436 -12.31 -13.99 -23.59
N LEU A 437 -12.56 -14.33 -22.32
CA LEU A 437 -13.04 -15.65 -21.92
C LEU A 437 -14.48 -15.89 -22.38
N GLY A 438 -15.39 -14.95 -22.11
CA GLY A 438 -16.81 -15.15 -22.38
C GLY A 438 -17.22 -14.92 -23.84
N MET A 439 -16.41 -14.19 -24.63
CA MET A 439 -16.75 -13.83 -26.02
C MET A 439 -17.08 -15.01 -26.95
N PRO A 440 -16.31 -16.13 -26.95
CA PRO A 440 -16.60 -17.28 -27.82
C PRO A 440 -17.97 -17.92 -27.57
N ILE A 441 -18.56 -17.71 -26.38
CA ILE A 441 -19.83 -18.30 -25.96
C ILE A 441 -20.93 -17.27 -25.69
N ALA A 442 -20.70 -16.00 -26.00
CA ALA A 442 -21.55 -14.88 -25.56
C ALA A 442 -23.00 -14.92 -26.09
N SER A 443 -23.31 -15.73 -27.10
CA SER A 443 -24.65 -15.89 -27.67
C SER A 443 -25.19 -17.32 -27.55
N ASP A 444 -24.45 -18.21 -26.89
CA ASP A 444 -24.82 -19.61 -26.77
C ASP A 444 -25.72 -19.82 -25.55
N THR A 445 -26.59 -20.83 -25.64
CA THR A 445 -27.35 -21.33 -24.50
C THR A 445 -26.47 -22.18 -23.59
N TRP A 446 -26.84 -22.32 -22.33
CA TRP A 446 -26.10 -23.15 -21.39
C TRP A 446 -26.00 -24.62 -21.85
N ASP A 447 -27.04 -25.17 -22.48
CA ASP A 447 -27.00 -26.51 -23.08
C ASP A 447 -25.95 -26.61 -24.22
N GLU A 448 -25.83 -25.58 -25.07
CA GLU A 448 -24.81 -25.53 -26.12
C GLU A 448 -23.39 -25.33 -25.57
N ILE A 449 -23.24 -24.59 -24.48
CA ILE A 449 -21.97 -24.43 -23.76
C ILE A 449 -21.55 -25.79 -23.18
N ARG A 450 -22.45 -26.48 -22.47
CA ARG A 450 -22.19 -27.81 -21.92
C ARG A 450 -21.87 -28.84 -22.99
N ALA A 451 -22.62 -28.83 -24.09
CA ALA A 451 -22.39 -29.77 -25.20
C ALA A 451 -21.00 -29.62 -25.84
N ARG A 452 -20.44 -28.40 -25.86
CA ARG A 452 -19.12 -28.14 -26.46
C ARG A 452 -17.96 -28.19 -25.46
N HIS A 453 -18.19 -27.83 -24.21
CA HIS A 453 -17.13 -27.63 -23.21
C HIS A 453 -17.21 -28.58 -22.00
N GLY A 454 -18.25 -29.42 -21.90
CA GLY A 454 -18.50 -30.33 -20.79
C GLY A 454 -19.34 -29.71 -19.67
N ASP A 455 -19.66 -30.50 -18.64
CA ASP A 455 -20.56 -30.07 -17.56
C ASP A 455 -20.01 -28.93 -16.69
N GLU A 456 -18.68 -28.77 -16.65
CA GLU A 456 -18.00 -27.64 -15.98
C GLU A 456 -17.99 -26.36 -16.84
N GLY A 457 -18.47 -26.44 -18.09
CA GLY A 457 -18.45 -25.35 -19.05
C GLY A 457 -17.04 -24.91 -19.46
N LEU A 458 -16.92 -23.65 -19.84
CA LEU A 458 -15.68 -23.03 -20.28
C LEU A 458 -14.74 -22.77 -19.09
N THR A 459 -13.54 -23.34 -19.17
CA THR A 459 -12.52 -23.29 -18.10
C THR A 459 -11.22 -22.60 -18.51
N GLU A 460 -11.00 -22.43 -19.82
CA GLU A 460 -9.82 -21.87 -20.50
C GLU A 460 -10.28 -21.09 -21.75
N TYR A 461 -9.38 -20.32 -22.38
CA TYR A 461 -9.69 -19.66 -23.66
C TYR A 461 -9.96 -20.68 -24.76
N VAL A 462 -10.91 -20.37 -25.65
CA VAL A 462 -11.16 -21.17 -26.86
C VAL A 462 -10.05 -20.90 -27.88
N PRO A 463 -9.27 -21.91 -28.32
CA PRO A 463 -8.19 -21.71 -29.28
C PRO A 463 -8.75 -21.37 -30.67
N ALA A 464 -8.86 -20.08 -30.98
CA ALA A 464 -9.39 -19.57 -32.25
C ALA A 464 -8.40 -18.59 -32.95
N GLY A 465 -7.10 -18.84 -32.78
CA GLY A 465 -5.98 -18.00 -33.25
C GLY A 465 -4.98 -17.72 -32.12
N HIS A 466 -3.82 -17.15 -32.45
CA HIS A 466 -2.86 -16.68 -31.45
C HIS A 466 -2.83 -15.14 -31.45
N PRO A 467 -2.95 -14.48 -30.27
CA PRO A 467 -3.15 -15.08 -28.95
C PRO A 467 -4.59 -15.60 -28.74
N SER A 468 -4.77 -16.57 -27.84
CA SER A 468 -6.05 -17.27 -27.66
C SER A 468 -7.13 -16.40 -26.99
N GLY A 469 -6.74 -15.50 -26.09
CA GLY A 469 -7.60 -14.53 -25.41
C GLY A 469 -7.82 -13.28 -26.25
N ARG A 470 -8.63 -13.40 -27.31
CA ARG A 470 -8.97 -12.26 -28.19
C ARG A 470 -9.88 -11.27 -27.47
N VAL A 471 -9.52 -9.98 -27.49
CA VAL A 471 -10.35 -8.94 -26.87
C VAL A 471 -11.52 -8.54 -27.77
N GLY A 472 -12.65 -8.17 -27.17
CA GLY A 472 -13.85 -7.74 -27.91
C GLY A 472 -13.95 -6.22 -28.04
N SER A 473 -15.11 -5.75 -28.51
CA SER A 473 -15.36 -4.31 -28.65
C SER A 473 -15.40 -3.59 -27.32
N ASP A 474 -15.78 -4.27 -26.24
CA ASP A 474 -16.03 -3.61 -24.97
C ASP A 474 -14.71 -3.31 -24.26
N THR A 475 -13.71 -4.20 -24.36
CA THR A 475 -12.33 -3.89 -23.94
C THR A 475 -11.74 -2.75 -24.79
N GLN A 476 -11.93 -2.77 -26.11
CA GLN A 476 -11.43 -1.66 -26.95
C GLN A 476 -12.03 -0.32 -26.51
N LEU A 477 -13.35 -0.27 -26.32
CA LEU A 477 -14.04 0.92 -25.84
C LEU A 477 -13.62 1.32 -24.42
N LEU A 478 -13.41 0.36 -23.51
CA LEU A 478 -12.85 0.61 -22.19
C LEU A 478 -11.48 1.27 -22.28
N LEU A 479 -10.58 0.79 -23.15
CA LEU A 479 -9.27 1.42 -23.36
C LEU A 479 -9.42 2.86 -23.85
N PHE A 480 -10.31 3.12 -24.81
CA PHE A 480 -10.60 4.49 -25.23
C PHE A 480 -11.26 5.34 -24.12
N SER A 481 -12.07 4.76 -23.23
CA SER A 481 -12.59 5.46 -22.05
C SER A 481 -11.47 5.85 -21.06
N VAL A 482 -10.51 4.94 -20.82
CA VAL A 482 -9.34 5.22 -19.97
C VAL A 482 -8.51 6.34 -20.58
N GLU A 483 -8.21 6.28 -21.87
CA GLU A 483 -7.46 7.33 -22.56
C GLU A 483 -8.22 8.67 -22.58
N GLY A 484 -9.53 8.64 -22.79
CA GLY A 484 -10.39 9.82 -22.78
C GLY A 484 -10.37 10.55 -21.43
N LEU A 485 -10.48 9.81 -20.31
CA LEU A 485 -10.36 10.41 -18.98
C LEU A 485 -8.94 10.92 -18.70
N LEU A 486 -7.92 10.20 -19.13
CA LEU A 486 -6.53 10.63 -18.97
C LEU A 486 -6.30 11.98 -19.67
N ARG A 487 -6.73 12.11 -20.93
CA ARG A 487 -6.67 13.38 -21.69
C ARG A 487 -7.49 14.48 -21.04
N ALA A 488 -8.69 14.16 -20.55
CA ALA A 488 -9.50 15.12 -19.80
C ALA A 488 -8.79 15.64 -18.55
N ASN A 489 -8.07 14.77 -17.83
CA ASN A 489 -7.34 15.18 -16.64
C ASN A 489 -6.10 16.02 -16.97
N VAL A 490 -5.41 15.72 -18.08
CA VAL A 490 -4.33 16.58 -18.61
C VAL A 490 -4.88 17.98 -18.90
N ALA A 491 -6.00 18.08 -19.62
CA ALA A 491 -6.68 19.35 -19.89
C ALA A 491 -7.13 20.05 -18.60
N ARG A 492 -7.67 19.30 -17.63
CA ARG A 492 -8.09 19.80 -16.31
C ARG A 492 -6.96 20.44 -15.53
N ARG A 493 -5.78 19.82 -15.51
CA ARG A 493 -4.59 20.39 -14.85
C ARG A 493 -4.07 21.64 -15.54
N ALA A 494 -4.27 21.78 -16.85
CA ALA A 494 -3.95 22.99 -17.60
C ALA A 494 -5.01 24.10 -17.45
N GLY A 495 -6.14 23.84 -16.77
CA GLY A 495 -7.26 24.77 -16.65
C GLY A 495 -8.11 24.89 -17.92
N GLU A 496 -8.00 23.93 -18.84
CA GLU A 496 -8.66 23.94 -20.16
C GLU A 496 -10.01 23.19 -20.16
N ALA A 497 -10.24 22.28 -19.21
CA ALA A 497 -11.48 21.50 -19.12
C ALA A 497 -11.82 21.09 -17.68
N GLU A 498 -13.07 21.26 -17.25
CA GLU A 498 -13.55 20.78 -15.94
C GLU A 498 -14.35 19.46 -16.03
N ASP A 499 -14.89 19.15 -17.22
CA ASP A 499 -15.82 18.05 -17.45
C ASP A 499 -15.27 17.07 -18.50
N PRO A 500 -15.15 15.76 -18.21
CA PRO A 500 -14.48 14.83 -19.11
C PRO A 500 -15.37 14.28 -20.23
N ILE A 501 -16.67 14.58 -20.24
CA ILE A 501 -17.62 13.95 -21.18
C ILE A 501 -17.27 14.22 -22.65
N ARG A 502 -16.75 15.42 -22.96
CA ARG A 502 -16.34 15.74 -24.33
C ARG A 502 -15.13 14.93 -24.78
N HIS A 503 -14.14 14.75 -23.90
CA HIS A 503 -12.97 13.90 -24.17
C HIS A 503 -13.34 12.43 -24.32
N LEU A 504 -14.31 11.93 -23.54
CA LEU A 504 -14.87 10.59 -23.70
C LEU A 504 -15.56 10.43 -25.06
N GLN A 505 -16.40 11.39 -25.45
CA GLN A 505 -17.03 11.39 -26.76
C GLN A 505 -15.97 11.42 -27.90
N HIS A 506 -14.94 12.26 -27.77
CA HIS A 506 -13.84 12.33 -28.73
C HIS A 506 -13.09 10.98 -28.82
N ALA A 507 -12.82 10.34 -27.68
CA ALA A 507 -12.19 9.02 -27.64
C ALA A 507 -13.05 7.95 -28.34
N TYR A 508 -14.37 7.99 -28.21
CA TYR A 508 -15.25 7.06 -28.94
C TYR A 508 -15.28 7.30 -30.44
N GLN A 509 -15.11 8.55 -30.91
CA GLN A 509 -14.94 8.81 -32.34
C GLN A 509 -13.58 8.32 -32.87
N ARG A 510 -12.52 8.40 -32.04
CA ARG A 510 -11.22 7.78 -32.35
C ARG A 510 -11.33 6.26 -32.40
N TRP A 511 -12.08 5.64 -31.49
CA TRP A 511 -12.43 4.23 -31.60
C TRP A 511 -13.20 3.92 -32.88
N LEU A 512 -14.25 4.69 -33.22
CA LEU A 512 -15.03 4.50 -34.45
C LEU A 512 -14.15 4.56 -35.71
N HIS A 513 -13.12 5.41 -35.71
CA HIS A 513 -12.12 5.43 -36.78
C HIS A 513 -11.35 4.11 -36.92
N THR A 514 -10.97 3.48 -35.81
CA THR A 514 -10.32 2.15 -35.83
C THR A 514 -11.24 1.08 -36.44
N GLN A 515 -12.55 1.27 -36.42
CA GLN A 515 -13.54 0.38 -37.07
C GLN A 515 -13.71 0.67 -38.59
N HIS A 516 -12.63 1.13 -39.24
CA HIS A 516 -12.51 1.42 -40.68
C HIS A 516 -13.37 2.56 -41.23
N LEU A 517 -13.90 3.45 -40.39
CA LEU A 517 -14.43 4.73 -40.85
C LEU A 517 -13.26 5.72 -41.00
N SER A 518 -13.13 6.37 -42.16
CA SER A 518 -12.14 7.45 -42.35
C SER A 518 -12.34 8.54 -41.28
N TRP A 519 -11.27 9.13 -40.75
CA TRP A 519 -11.36 10.14 -39.70
C TRP A 519 -12.36 11.28 -40.02
N PRO A 520 -12.42 11.87 -41.24
CA PRO A 520 -13.43 12.88 -41.59
C PRO A 520 -14.89 12.42 -41.48
N ARG A 521 -15.14 11.10 -41.49
CA ARG A 521 -16.48 10.50 -41.33
C ARG A 521 -16.76 10.07 -39.89
N ALA A 522 -15.75 9.92 -39.06
CA ALA A 522 -15.87 9.51 -37.66
C ALA A 522 -15.81 10.72 -36.70
N ALA A 523 -14.96 11.71 -36.97
CA ALA A 523 -14.66 12.80 -36.04
C ALA A 523 -15.86 13.68 -35.67
N GLY A 524 -16.84 13.86 -36.56
CA GLY A 524 -17.92 14.82 -36.36
C GLY A 524 -17.39 16.23 -36.12
N GLU A 525 -17.90 16.91 -35.10
CA GLU A 525 -17.47 18.27 -34.76
C GLU A 525 -15.99 18.37 -34.35
N PHE A 526 -15.36 17.26 -33.93
CA PHE A 526 -13.94 17.25 -33.52
C PHE A 526 -12.99 17.48 -34.69
N LEU A 527 -13.44 17.28 -35.94
CA LEU A 527 -12.61 17.48 -37.12
C LEU A 527 -12.01 18.90 -37.21
N ARG A 528 -12.70 19.90 -36.64
CA ARG A 528 -12.25 21.30 -36.63
C ARG A 528 -11.05 21.53 -35.72
N VAL A 529 -10.96 20.79 -34.62
CA VAL A 529 -9.92 20.96 -33.58
C VAL A 529 -8.83 19.89 -33.68
N ALA A 530 -9.18 18.70 -34.18
CA ALA A 530 -8.31 17.57 -34.44
C ALA A 530 -8.49 17.12 -35.91
N PRO A 531 -7.73 17.68 -36.87
CA PRO A 531 -7.86 17.34 -38.28
C PRO A 531 -7.43 15.90 -38.62
N GLU A 532 -6.67 15.26 -37.73
CA GLU A 532 -6.23 13.86 -37.82
C GLU A 532 -6.46 13.17 -36.47
N PRO A 533 -6.64 11.83 -36.44
CA PRO A 533 -6.78 11.09 -35.19
C PRO A 533 -5.43 11.01 -34.47
N ASP A 534 -5.34 11.58 -33.27
CA ASP A 534 -4.07 11.76 -32.55
C ASP A 534 -3.91 10.82 -31.33
N GLY A 535 -2.76 10.94 -30.66
CA GLY A 535 -2.30 10.06 -29.58
C GLY A 535 -1.90 8.66 -30.03
N TRP A 536 -1.37 7.88 -29.09
CA TRP A 536 -0.72 6.60 -29.41
C TRP A 536 -1.71 5.44 -29.57
N LEU A 537 -2.77 5.38 -28.75
CA LEU A 537 -3.70 4.25 -28.74
C LEU A 537 -4.35 4.04 -30.11
N VAL A 538 -4.83 5.11 -30.76
CA VAL A 538 -5.46 5.04 -32.10
C VAL A 538 -4.51 4.55 -33.21
N ARG A 539 -3.20 4.49 -32.95
CA ARG A 539 -2.19 3.96 -33.90
C ARG A 539 -1.95 2.46 -33.72
N GLU A 540 -2.47 1.86 -32.65
CA GLU A 540 -2.32 0.43 -32.39
C GLU A 540 -3.05 -0.41 -33.43
N ARG A 541 -2.30 -1.09 -34.30
CA ARG A 541 -2.84 -1.80 -35.46
C ARG A 541 -3.84 -2.90 -35.09
N ALA A 542 -3.67 -3.53 -33.93
CA ALA A 542 -4.58 -4.57 -33.46
C ALA A 542 -5.98 -4.04 -33.08
N LEU A 543 -6.12 -2.73 -32.80
CA LEU A 543 -7.43 -2.11 -32.58
C LEU A 543 -8.24 -1.92 -33.88
N PHE A 544 -7.59 -1.97 -35.05
CA PHE A 544 -8.28 -1.94 -36.35
C PHE A 544 -8.91 -3.27 -36.73
N GLN A 545 -8.74 -4.33 -35.94
CA GLN A 545 -9.56 -5.53 -36.13
C GLN A 545 -11.00 -5.21 -35.74
N THR A 546 -11.88 -5.15 -36.74
CA THR A 546 -13.31 -4.93 -36.53
C THR A 546 -13.87 -6.01 -35.62
N ARG A 547 -14.42 -5.60 -34.48
CA ARG A 547 -15.12 -6.50 -33.54
C ARG A 547 -16.62 -6.49 -33.86
N ASN A 548 -17.44 -7.12 -33.02
CA ASN A 548 -18.90 -7.13 -33.18
C ASN A 548 -19.58 -6.16 -32.20
N PRO A 549 -19.37 -4.83 -32.33
CA PRO A 549 -19.93 -3.86 -31.38
C PRO A 549 -21.46 -3.81 -31.47
N GLY A 550 -22.08 -3.40 -30.36
CA GLY A 550 -23.52 -3.21 -30.27
C GLY A 550 -24.08 -2.27 -31.35
N ARG A 551 -25.26 -2.60 -31.89
CA ARG A 551 -25.94 -1.79 -32.92
C ARG A 551 -26.25 -0.37 -32.44
N THR A 552 -26.69 -0.23 -31.19
CA THR A 552 -26.97 1.07 -30.56
C THR A 552 -25.72 1.94 -30.55
N MET A 553 -24.59 1.39 -30.09
CA MET A 553 -23.29 2.05 -30.06
C MET A 553 -22.89 2.59 -31.44
N MET A 554 -22.84 1.72 -32.46
CA MET A 554 -22.45 2.16 -33.81
C MET A 554 -23.40 3.23 -34.37
N ARG A 555 -24.72 3.05 -34.20
CA ARG A 555 -25.72 4.00 -34.71
C ARG A 555 -25.57 5.38 -34.08
N THR A 556 -25.39 5.44 -32.76
CA THR A 556 -25.30 6.70 -32.00
C THR A 556 -24.01 7.45 -32.29
N LEU A 557 -22.85 6.77 -32.34
CA LEU A 557 -21.59 7.44 -32.69
C LEU A 557 -21.59 7.96 -34.14
N ILE A 558 -22.14 7.19 -35.09
CA ILE A 558 -22.27 7.63 -36.49
C ILE A 558 -23.25 8.81 -36.61
N ALA A 559 -24.36 8.80 -35.88
CA ALA A 559 -25.33 9.89 -35.88
C ALA A 559 -24.70 11.19 -35.32
N PHE A 560 -23.92 11.09 -34.24
CA PHE A 560 -23.11 12.20 -33.74
C PHE A 560 -22.10 12.69 -34.80
N ALA A 561 -21.35 11.77 -35.42
CA ALA A 561 -20.36 12.12 -36.43
C ALA A 561 -20.95 12.84 -37.65
N LYS A 562 -22.22 12.57 -37.97
CA LYS A 562 -22.99 13.24 -39.03
C LYS A 562 -23.64 14.56 -38.60
N GLY A 563 -23.51 14.97 -37.34
CA GLY A 563 -24.21 16.13 -36.77
C GLY A 563 -25.73 15.93 -36.68
N GLN A 564 -26.21 14.68 -36.69
CA GLN A 564 -27.64 14.35 -36.62
C GLN A 564 -28.15 14.23 -35.19
N GLN A 565 -27.24 14.00 -34.24
CA GLN A 565 -27.53 13.94 -32.81
C GLN A 565 -26.44 14.68 -32.03
N PRO A 566 -26.80 15.38 -30.94
CA PRO A 566 -25.81 15.98 -30.04
C PRO A 566 -25.13 14.89 -29.18
N VAL A 567 -24.19 15.32 -28.33
CA VAL A 567 -23.65 14.47 -27.26
C VAL A 567 -24.79 14.04 -26.34
N GLY A 568 -24.92 12.75 -26.07
CA GLY A 568 -25.97 12.23 -25.19
C GLY A 568 -25.72 12.55 -23.71
N ALA A 569 -26.81 12.79 -22.98
CA ALA A 569 -26.78 13.08 -21.54
C ALA A 569 -27.94 12.36 -20.82
N PRO A 570 -27.83 12.09 -19.50
CA PRO A 570 -28.89 11.40 -18.75
C PRO A 570 -30.28 12.05 -18.83
N ASP A 571 -30.34 13.38 -18.92
CA ASP A 571 -31.54 14.19 -19.08
C ASP A 571 -31.96 14.40 -20.55
N GLN A 572 -31.07 14.07 -21.49
CA GLN A 572 -31.28 14.19 -22.94
C GLN A 572 -30.80 12.91 -23.67
N PRO A 573 -31.56 11.81 -23.52
CA PRO A 573 -31.15 10.51 -24.04
C PRO A 573 -31.12 10.48 -25.58
N VAL A 574 -30.03 9.96 -26.16
CA VAL A 574 -29.86 9.79 -27.62
C VAL A 574 -30.37 8.44 -28.16
N SER A 575 -30.73 7.52 -27.25
CA SER A 575 -31.35 6.24 -27.52
C SER A 575 -32.20 5.77 -26.32
N ASP A 576 -33.02 4.76 -26.51
CA ASP A 576 -33.81 4.08 -25.47
C ASP A 576 -33.21 2.72 -25.06
N SER A 577 -31.96 2.44 -25.44
CA SER A 577 -31.35 1.13 -25.27
C SER A 577 -30.93 0.87 -23.81
N ALA A 578 -31.32 -0.30 -23.30
CA ALA A 578 -30.92 -0.83 -21.99
C ALA A 578 -29.73 -1.80 -22.05
N GLY A 579 -29.03 -1.87 -23.19
CA GLY A 579 -27.93 -2.81 -23.45
C GLY A 579 -26.76 -2.71 -22.46
N SER A 580 -26.07 -3.83 -22.25
CA SER A 580 -25.01 -4.01 -21.27
C SER A 580 -23.62 -3.56 -21.76
N ASP A 581 -23.43 -3.38 -23.06
CA ASP A 581 -22.17 -2.96 -23.71
C ASP A 581 -21.67 -1.57 -23.26
N ALA A 582 -22.51 -0.78 -22.58
CA ALA A 582 -22.14 0.52 -22.02
C ALA A 582 -21.49 0.49 -20.64
N ILE A 583 -21.68 -0.57 -19.86
CA ILE A 583 -21.35 -0.52 -18.43
C ILE A 583 -19.84 -0.47 -18.19
N LEU A 584 -19.06 -1.26 -18.93
CA LEU A 584 -17.61 -1.42 -18.69
C LEU A 584 -16.85 -0.09 -18.87
N ARG A 585 -17.38 0.82 -19.70
CA ARG A 585 -16.82 2.16 -19.94
C ARG A 585 -16.84 3.08 -18.73
N ALA A 586 -17.59 2.72 -17.67
CA ALA A 586 -17.63 3.45 -16.41
C ALA A 586 -16.51 3.06 -15.43
N ILE A 587 -15.78 1.96 -15.67
CA ILE A 587 -14.62 1.55 -14.85
C ILE A 587 -13.63 2.71 -14.61
N PRO A 588 -13.17 3.47 -15.63
CA PRO A 588 -12.22 4.55 -15.42
C PRO A 588 -12.81 5.76 -14.66
N ALA A 589 -14.13 5.90 -14.54
CA ALA A 589 -14.75 6.97 -13.76
C ALA A 589 -14.27 6.97 -12.30
N ALA A 590 -13.87 5.81 -11.78
CA ALA A 590 -13.28 5.63 -10.46
C ALA A 590 -11.99 6.46 -10.22
N LEU A 591 -11.32 6.92 -11.27
CA LEU A 591 -10.12 7.75 -11.15
C LEU A 591 -10.43 9.24 -11.08
N TRP A 592 -11.62 9.66 -11.52
CA TRP A 592 -11.91 11.07 -11.80
C TRP A 592 -11.98 11.94 -10.55
N SER A 593 -12.65 11.42 -9.51
CA SER A 593 -12.98 12.12 -8.27
C SER A 593 -12.89 11.18 -7.07
N ASP A 594 -12.57 11.72 -5.89
CA ASP A 594 -12.63 11.01 -4.62
C ASP A 594 -14.01 11.04 -3.98
N ASP A 595 -14.95 11.84 -4.51
CA ASP A 595 -16.37 11.78 -4.16
C ASP A 595 -17.06 10.63 -4.93
N PRO A 596 -17.55 9.58 -4.23
CA PRO A 596 -18.27 8.49 -4.86
C PRO A 596 -19.54 8.93 -5.63
N SER A 597 -20.14 10.05 -5.26
CA SER A 597 -21.32 10.61 -5.94
C SER A 597 -20.96 11.16 -7.31
N GLU A 598 -19.83 11.86 -7.43
CA GLU A 598 -19.30 12.34 -8.72
C GLU A 598 -18.86 11.17 -9.60
N VAL A 599 -18.25 10.13 -9.04
CA VAL A 599 -17.90 8.90 -9.77
C VAL A 599 -19.16 8.23 -10.33
N PHE A 600 -20.20 8.08 -9.51
CA PHE A 600 -21.47 7.50 -9.92
C PHE A 600 -22.11 8.32 -11.05
N ALA A 601 -22.15 9.64 -10.91
CA ALA A 601 -22.68 10.55 -11.92
C ALA A 601 -21.88 10.48 -13.23
N LEU A 602 -20.55 10.44 -13.17
CA LEU A 602 -19.71 10.27 -14.35
C LEU A 602 -19.94 8.92 -15.03
N GLY A 603 -20.10 7.85 -14.26
CA GLY A 603 -20.48 6.53 -14.79
C GLY A 603 -21.78 6.58 -15.60
N MET A 604 -22.83 7.19 -15.03
CA MET A 604 -24.10 7.41 -15.74
C MET A 604 -23.91 8.22 -17.03
N ARG A 605 -23.21 9.35 -16.96
CA ARG A 605 -22.99 10.25 -18.10
C ARG A 605 -22.15 9.59 -19.19
N SER A 606 -21.21 8.72 -18.83
CA SER A 606 -20.40 7.95 -19.80
C SER A 606 -21.24 6.96 -20.62
N ALA A 607 -22.23 6.32 -20.00
CA ALA A 607 -23.17 5.44 -20.69
C ALA A 607 -24.14 6.24 -21.58
N ALA A 608 -24.61 7.40 -21.10
CA ALA A 608 -25.56 8.28 -21.78
C ALA A 608 -25.10 8.74 -23.17
N LEU A 609 -23.79 8.73 -23.43
CA LEU A 609 -23.21 9.01 -24.75
C LEU A 609 -23.77 8.11 -25.86
N THR A 610 -24.27 6.92 -25.50
CA THR A 610 -24.84 5.94 -26.46
C THR A 610 -26.13 5.27 -26.01
N HIS A 611 -26.31 5.06 -24.70
CA HIS A 611 -27.43 4.33 -24.11
C HIS A 611 -28.22 5.26 -23.19
N GLY A 612 -29.46 5.59 -23.54
CA GLY A 612 -30.27 6.54 -22.77
C GLY A 612 -31.30 5.90 -21.83
N HIS A 613 -31.40 4.56 -21.76
CA HIS A 613 -32.34 3.92 -20.84
C HIS A 613 -31.84 4.02 -19.38
N PRO A 614 -32.71 4.37 -18.40
CA PRO A 614 -32.30 4.54 -17.00
C PRO A 614 -31.54 3.35 -16.40
N THR A 615 -31.92 2.12 -16.73
CA THR A 615 -31.20 0.93 -16.22
C THR A 615 -29.77 0.83 -16.72
N ALA A 616 -29.47 1.26 -17.95
CA ALA A 616 -28.11 1.29 -18.48
C ALA A 616 -27.27 2.36 -17.78
N LEU A 617 -27.83 3.56 -17.62
CA LEU A 617 -27.18 4.67 -16.93
C LEU A 617 -26.84 4.32 -15.49
N LEU A 618 -27.84 3.85 -14.73
CA LEU A 618 -27.69 3.56 -13.31
C LEU A 618 -26.77 2.36 -13.06
N SER A 619 -26.80 1.34 -13.91
CA SER A 619 -25.87 0.20 -13.80
C SER A 619 -24.42 0.63 -14.07
N ALA A 620 -24.18 1.50 -15.04
CA ALA A 620 -22.85 2.07 -15.29
C ALA A 620 -22.38 2.92 -14.10
N GLY A 621 -23.25 3.76 -13.53
CA GLY A 621 -22.97 4.51 -12.30
C GLY A 621 -22.60 3.60 -11.12
N VAL A 622 -23.36 2.52 -10.90
CA VAL A 622 -23.06 1.53 -9.86
C VAL A 622 -21.70 0.86 -10.12
N LEU A 623 -21.39 0.43 -11.34
CA LEU A 623 -20.10 -0.21 -11.62
C LEU A 623 -18.93 0.73 -11.33
N GLY A 624 -19.01 1.99 -11.79
CA GLY A 624 -18.00 3.01 -11.48
C GLY A 624 -17.82 3.22 -9.97
N TYR A 625 -18.93 3.31 -9.23
CA TYR A 625 -18.93 3.42 -7.77
C TYR A 625 -18.24 2.21 -7.11
N LEU A 626 -18.64 0.97 -7.46
CA LEU A 626 -18.10 -0.25 -6.88
C LEU A 626 -16.60 -0.38 -7.15
N VAL A 627 -16.16 -0.05 -8.36
CA VAL A 627 -14.74 -0.02 -8.70
C VAL A 627 -14.02 1.01 -7.82
N ALA A 628 -14.52 2.24 -7.69
CA ALA A 628 -13.90 3.26 -6.84
C ALA A 628 -13.75 2.81 -5.37
N ARG A 629 -14.80 2.22 -4.77
CA ARG A 629 -14.73 1.68 -3.41
C ARG A 629 -13.72 0.52 -3.30
N SER A 630 -13.64 -0.32 -4.33
CA SER A 630 -12.67 -1.42 -4.40
C SER A 630 -11.23 -0.91 -4.51
N LEU A 631 -10.97 0.13 -5.31
CA LEU A 631 -9.65 0.79 -5.37
C LEU A 631 -9.23 1.31 -4.00
N LEU A 632 -10.19 1.84 -3.25
CA LEU A 632 -10.00 2.28 -1.87
C LEU A 632 -9.86 1.11 -0.89
N GLY A 633 -10.09 -0.15 -1.28
CA GLY A 633 -9.92 -1.33 -0.43
C GLY A 633 -11.04 -1.57 0.56
N GLU A 634 -12.23 -1.07 0.25
CA GLU A 634 -13.44 -1.48 0.92
C GLU A 634 -13.84 -2.89 0.50
N HIS A 635 -14.43 -3.67 1.40
CA HIS A 635 -14.96 -4.98 1.05
C HIS A 635 -16.14 -4.83 0.08
N LEU A 636 -16.20 -5.67 -0.94
CA LEU A 636 -17.20 -5.55 -2.02
C LEU A 636 -18.64 -5.57 -1.48
N ALA A 637 -18.92 -6.36 -0.44
CA ALA A 637 -20.24 -6.42 0.20
C ALA A 637 -20.65 -5.07 0.85
N ASP A 638 -19.71 -4.36 1.45
CA ASP A 638 -19.95 -3.04 2.05
C ASP A 638 -20.16 -1.99 0.94
N ALA A 639 -19.32 -2.05 -0.09
CA ALA A 639 -19.45 -1.20 -1.29
C ALA A 639 -20.82 -1.36 -1.97
N VAL A 640 -21.38 -2.57 -2.03
CA VAL A 640 -22.74 -2.82 -2.55
C VAL A 640 -23.80 -2.11 -1.72
N THR A 641 -23.65 -2.11 -0.39
CA THR A 641 -24.58 -1.41 0.51
C THR A 641 -24.53 0.10 0.28
N GLY A 642 -23.32 0.65 0.12
CA GLY A 642 -23.12 2.04 -0.29
C GLY A 642 -23.72 2.36 -1.65
N ALA A 643 -23.53 1.48 -2.64
CA ALA A 643 -24.07 1.66 -4.00
C ALA A 643 -25.61 1.66 -4.02
N LEU A 644 -26.26 0.78 -3.24
CA LEU A 644 -27.73 0.77 -3.09
C LEU A 644 -28.26 2.08 -2.49
N THR A 645 -27.51 2.66 -1.56
CA THR A 645 -27.84 3.95 -0.93
C THR A 645 -27.70 5.09 -1.93
N GLN A 646 -26.60 5.11 -2.71
CA GLN A 646 -26.36 6.09 -3.77
C GLN A 646 -27.40 6.00 -4.90
N LEU A 647 -27.90 4.79 -5.18
CA LEU A 647 -28.85 4.49 -6.25
C LEU A 647 -30.28 4.93 -5.91
N ALA A 648 -30.70 4.84 -4.65
CA ALA A 648 -32.08 5.06 -4.20
C ALA A 648 -32.72 6.42 -4.57
N PRO A 649 -31.98 7.55 -4.61
CA PRO A 649 -32.55 8.84 -4.97
C PRO A 649 -32.89 9.01 -6.46
N HIS A 650 -32.40 8.12 -7.34
CA HIS A 650 -32.53 8.30 -8.79
C HIS A 650 -33.82 7.71 -9.36
N ALA A 651 -34.47 8.40 -10.30
CA ALA A 651 -35.63 7.88 -11.00
C ALA A 651 -35.28 6.61 -11.83
N GLY A 652 -36.15 5.59 -11.79
CA GLY A 652 -35.95 4.34 -12.51
C GLY A 652 -35.00 3.33 -11.84
N HIS A 653 -34.61 3.58 -10.58
CA HIS A 653 -33.67 2.75 -9.84
C HIS A 653 -34.17 1.34 -9.48
N GLN A 654 -35.48 1.12 -9.49
CA GLN A 654 -36.11 -0.05 -8.86
C GLN A 654 -35.60 -1.38 -9.43
N GLU A 655 -35.42 -1.46 -10.74
CA GLU A 655 -34.93 -2.69 -11.39
C GLU A 655 -33.47 -2.97 -11.03
N VAL A 656 -32.60 -1.95 -11.04
CA VAL A 656 -31.19 -2.10 -10.66
C VAL A 656 -31.08 -2.46 -9.18
N THR A 657 -31.84 -1.80 -8.31
CA THR A 657 -31.92 -2.11 -6.87
C THR A 657 -32.34 -3.55 -6.64
N ARG A 658 -33.40 -4.02 -7.32
CA ARG A 658 -33.90 -5.39 -7.20
C ARG A 658 -32.84 -6.41 -7.58
N ARG A 659 -32.16 -6.22 -8.73
CA ARG A 659 -31.15 -7.15 -9.24
C ARG A 659 -29.89 -7.18 -8.37
N LEU A 660 -29.40 -6.02 -7.92
CA LEU A 660 -28.25 -5.94 -7.00
C LEU A 660 -28.56 -6.59 -5.64
N THR A 661 -29.77 -6.38 -5.13
CA THR A 661 -30.23 -7.01 -3.88
C THR A 661 -30.27 -8.53 -4.04
N ALA A 662 -30.86 -9.02 -5.14
CA ALA A 662 -30.88 -10.45 -5.44
C ALA A 662 -29.46 -11.04 -5.57
N ALA A 663 -28.56 -10.38 -6.32
CA ALA A 663 -27.18 -10.84 -6.47
C ALA A 663 -26.46 -10.96 -5.12
N ARG A 664 -26.60 -9.96 -4.24
CA ARG A 664 -26.01 -9.96 -2.90
C ARG A 664 -26.57 -11.06 -2.01
N ASP A 665 -27.89 -11.24 -2.03
CA ASP A 665 -28.56 -12.18 -1.13
C ASP A 665 -28.31 -13.64 -1.58
N LEU A 666 -28.29 -13.91 -2.89
CA LEU A 666 -27.95 -15.22 -3.45
C LEU A 666 -26.49 -15.60 -3.18
N ALA A 667 -25.55 -14.64 -3.21
CA ALA A 667 -24.14 -14.90 -2.92
C ALA A 667 -23.87 -15.36 -1.48
N ARG A 668 -24.83 -15.19 -0.56
CA ARG A 668 -24.77 -15.68 0.83
C ARG A 668 -25.40 -17.06 1.03
N GLY A 669 -26.08 -17.57 0.00
CA GLY A 669 -26.80 -18.84 0.04
C GLY A 669 -25.97 -20.01 -0.46
N ASP A 670 -26.65 -21.14 -0.70
CA ASP A 670 -26.06 -22.33 -1.29
C ASP A 670 -25.65 -22.09 -2.76
N ARG A 671 -24.71 -22.89 -3.26
CA ARG A 671 -24.24 -22.81 -4.65
C ARG A 671 -25.39 -23.15 -5.61
N LEU A 672 -25.69 -22.23 -6.52
CA LEU A 672 -26.75 -22.35 -7.52
C LEU A 672 -26.22 -22.94 -8.84
N SER A 673 -27.09 -23.66 -9.53
CA SER A 673 -26.88 -24.01 -10.94
C SER A 673 -26.99 -22.78 -11.86
N PRO A 674 -26.36 -22.79 -13.05
CA PRO A 674 -26.50 -21.72 -14.04
C PRO A 674 -27.97 -21.38 -14.35
N GLU A 675 -28.83 -22.37 -14.50
CA GLU A 675 -30.26 -22.19 -14.81
C GLU A 675 -31.04 -21.55 -13.65
N GLU A 676 -30.65 -21.82 -12.41
CA GLU A 676 -31.21 -21.12 -11.24
C GLU A 676 -30.77 -19.68 -11.17
N LEU A 677 -29.50 -19.42 -11.49
CA LEU A 677 -28.94 -18.08 -11.51
C LEU A 677 -29.55 -17.24 -12.63
N GLU A 678 -29.74 -17.80 -13.83
CA GLU A 678 -30.45 -17.17 -14.95
C GLU A 678 -31.89 -16.81 -14.58
N ARG A 679 -32.61 -17.69 -13.88
CA ARG A 679 -33.99 -17.42 -13.45
C ARG A 679 -34.07 -16.25 -12.48
N ALA A 680 -33.06 -16.08 -11.63
CA ALA A 680 -33.05 -15.03 -10.61
C ALA A 680 -32.48 -13.70 -11.12
N LEU A 681 -31.42 -13.75 -11.94
CA LEU A 681 -30.62 -12.59 -12.35
C LEU A 681 -30.73 -12.24 -13.83
N GLY A 682 -31.32 -13.09 -14.66
CA GLY A 682 -31.45 -12.92 -16.11
C GLY A 682 -30.27 -13.46 -16.90
N THR A 683 -30.29 -13.25 -18.22
CA THR A 683 -29.29 -13.74 -19.20
C THR A 683 -28.40 -12.61 -19.73
N ALA A 684 -28.20 -11.58 -18.90
CA ALA A 684 -27.36 -10.42 -19.21
C ALA A 684 -27.75 -9.60 -20.46
N ALA A 685 -29.02 -9.66 -20.88
CA ALA A 685 -29.54 -8.91 -22.04
C ALA A 685 -29.64 -7.41 -21.77
N THR A 686 -29.77 -7.01 -20.50
CA THR A 686 -29.70 -5.61 -20.07
C THR A 686 -28.51 -5.36 -19.15
N ALA A 687 -28.10 -4.10 -19.07
CA ALA A 687 -27.04 -3.65 -18.17
C ALA A 687 -27.25 -4.05 -16.69
N ALA A 688 -28.50 -4.02 -16.21
CA ALA A 688 -28.82 -4.37 -14.83
C ALA A 688 -28.62 -5.87 -14.54
N GLU A 689 -28.91 -6.71 -15.54
CA GLU A 689 -28.71 -8.16 -15.45
C GLU A 689 -27.23 -8.49 -15.48
N ALA A 690 -26.49 -7.92 -16.45
CA ALA A 690 -25.06 -8.13 -16.59
C ALA A 690 -24.29 -7.71 -15.32
N LEU A 691 -24.62 -6.55 -14.77
CA LEU A 691 -24.04 -6.05 -13.52
C LEU A 691 -24.34 -6.99 -12.35
N ALA A 692 -25.59 -7.42 -12.18
CA ALA A 692 -25.98 -8.27 -11.07
C ALA A 692 -25.35 -9.66 -11.14
N PHE A 693 -25.29 -10.26 -12.33
CA PHE A 693 -24.68 -11.57 -12.54
C PHE A 693 -23.16 -11.52 -12.26
N GLY A 694 -22.46 -10.51 -12.82
CA GLY A 694 -21.04 -10.31 -12.57
C GLY A 694 -20.74 -9.99 -11.11
N LEU A 695 -21.57 -9.19 -10.45
CA LEU A 695 -21.46 -8.90 -9.02
C LEU A 695 -21.65 -10.15 -8.15
N HIS A 696 -22.66 -10.97 -8.46
CA HIS A 696 -22.87 -12.24 -7.76
C HIS A 696 -21.63 -13.13 -7.83
N ALA A 697 -21.08 -13.32 -9.04
CA ALA A 697 -19.87 -14.10 -9.23
C ALA A 697 -18.67 -13.54 -8.45
N ALA A 698 -18.49 -12.22 -8.44
CA ALA A 698 -17.42 -11.57 -7.69
C ALA A 698 -17.58 -11.73 -6.17
N LEU A 699 -18.81 -11.65 -5.65
CA LEU A 699 -19.10 -11.85 -4.23
C LEU A 699 -18.88 -13.31 -3.79
N VAL A 700 -19.28 -14.28 -4.62
CA VAL A 700 -19.09 -15.72 -4.32
C VAL A 700 -17.61 -16.11 -4.35
N ALA A 701 -16.84 -15.53 -5.26
CA ALA A 701 -15.44 -15.89 -5.45
C ALA A 701 -14.47 -15.30 -4.41
N ASP A 702 -14.91 -14.29 -3.63
CA ASP A 702 -14.15 -13.68 -2.52
C ASP A 702 -12.66 -13.39 -2.84
N GLY A 703 -12.42 -12.72 -3.97
CA GLY A 703 -11.08 -12.36 -4.42
C GLY A 703 -10.38 -13.37 -5.34
N ASP A 704 -10.95 -14.58 -5.54
CA ASP A 704 -10.45 -15.54 -6.53
C ASP A 704 -10.94 -15.19 -7.95
N VAL A 705 -10.05 -14.58 -8.74
CA VAL A 705 -10.36 -14.17 -10.12
C VAL A 705 -10.74 -15.36 -11.01
N ASP A 706 -10.09 -16.51 -10.87
CA ASP A 706 -10.36 -17.67 -11.73
C ASP A 706 -11.77 -18.21 -11.49
N SER A 707 -12.16 -18.31 -10.22
CA SER A 707 -13.51 -18.73 -9.83
C SER A 707 -14.56 -17.71 -10.28
N ALA A 708 -14.32 -16.41 -10.09
CA ALA A 708 -15.24 -15.36 -10.51
C ALA A 708 -15.52 -15.41 -12.01
N LEU A 709 -14.47 -15.55 -12.82
CA LEU A 709 -14.56 -15.64 -14.27
C LEU A 709 -15.38 -16.85 -14.72
N ARG A 710 -15.14 -18.01 -14.14
CA ARG A 710 -15.85 -19.26 -14.48
C ARG A 710 -17.33 -19.21 -14.11
N ILE A 711 -17.66 -18.69 -12.92
CA ILE A 711 -19.06 -18.53 -12.49
C ILE A 711 -19.79 -17.56 -13.42
N ALA A 712 -19.13 -16.47 -13.82
CA ALA A 712 -19.75 -15.43 -14.62
C ALA A 712 -19.83 -15.74 -16.12
N ALA A 713 -18.97 -16.61 -16.67
CA ALA A 713 -18.99 -16.96 -18.09
C ALA A 713 -19.99 -18.09 -18.42
N ASN A 714 -20.18 -19.02 -17.50
CA ASN A 714 -20.90 -20.28 -17.75
C ASN A 714 -22.40 -20.18 -17.49
N HIS A 715 -23.08 -19.41 -18.32
CA HIS A 715 -24.53 -19.26 -18.37
C HIS A 715 -24.96 -18.82 -19.78
N SER A 716 -26.26 -18.86 -20.05
CA SER A 716 -26.84 -18.50 -21.34
C SER A 716 -26.79 -16.99 -21.59
N GLY A 717 -26.16 -16.60 -22.71
CA GLY A 717 -26.19 -15.23 -23.21
C GLY A 717 -25.35 -14.23 -22.40
N GLY A 718 -24.75 -13.25 -23.08
CA GLY A 718 -24.02 -12.15 -22.44
C GLY A 718 -22.81 -12.57 -21.59
N SER A 719 -22.30 -13.80 -21.77
CA SER A 719 -21.16 -14.36 -21.01
C SER A 719 -19.93 -13.46 -21.01
N ALA A 720 -19.66 -12.75 -22.11
CA ALA A 720 -18.55 -11.82 -22.22
C ALA A 720 -18.65 -10.65 -21.21
N VAL A 721 -19.82 -9.99 -21.15
CA VAL A 721 -19.99 -8.80 -20.30
C VAL A 721 -20.10 -9.18 -18.82
N THR A 722 -20.74 -10.30 -18.48
CA THR A 722 -20.81 -10.78 -17.09
C THR A 722 -19.43 -11.18 -16.58
N ALA A 723 -18.66 -11.92 -17.38
CA ALA A 723 -17.28 -12.28 -17.03
C ALA A 723 -16.37 -11.05 -16.92
N ALA A 724 -16.55 -10.05 -17.79
CA ALA A 724 -15.81 -8.80 -17.70
C ALA A 724 -16.15 -8.00 -16.41
N VAL A 725 -17.43 -7.90 -16.03
CA VAL A 725 -17.83 -7.28 -14.76
C VAL A 725 -17.24 -8.04 -13.57
N ALA A 726 -17.37 -9.36 -13.55
CA ALA A 726 -16.86 -10.20 -12.46
C ALA A 726 -15.33 -10.08 -12.32
N GLY A 727 -14.61 -10.23 -13.43
CA GLY A 727 -13.16 -10.08 -13.48
C GLY A 727 -12.72 -8.69 -13.03
N SER A 728 -13.40 -7.64 -13.47
CA SER A 728 -13.12 -6.26 -13.05
C SER A 728 -13.32 -6.06 -11.55
N LEU A 729 -14.46 -6.48 -10.99
CA LEU A 729 -14.78 -6.25 -9.57
C LEU A 729 -13.86 -7.07 -8.65
N THR A 730 -13.63 -8.34 -8.98
CA THR A 730 -12.75 -9.22 -8.18
C THR A 730 -11.31 -8.71 -8.19
N ALA A 731 -10.76 -8.40 -9.38
CA ALA A 731 -9.38 -7.92 -9.50
C ALA A 731 -9.22 -6.47 -9.01
N ALA A 732 -10.27 -5.64 -9.02
CA ALA A 732 -10.26 -4.31 -8.39
C ALA A 732 -10.14 -4.39 -6.86
N GLY A 733 -10.65 -5.45 -6.23
CA GLY A 733 -10.45 -5.68 -4.79
C GLY A 733 -9.09 -6.30 -4.47
N ALA A 734 -8.71 -7.32 -5.25
CA ALA A 734 -7.58 -8.19 -4.98
C ALA A 734 -6.23 -7.72 -5.56
N GLY A 735 -6.24 -6.92 -6.64
CA GLY A 735 -5.04 -6.45 -7.34
C GLY A 735 -4.67 -7.29 -8.57
N ALA A 736 -3.97 -6.69 -9.54
CA ALA A 736 -3.59 -7.33 -10.81
C ALA A 736 -2.73 -8.59 -10.62
N SER A 737 -1.92 -8.62 -9.55
CA SER A 737 -1.06 -9.76 -9.22
C SER A 737 -1.81 -11.07 -8.93
N THR A 738 -3.12 -11.00 -8.65
CA THR A 738 -3.98 -12.18 -8.41
C THR A 738 -4.53 -12.81 -9.69
N ILE A 739 -4.45 -12.09 -10.83
CA ILE A 739 -4.85 -12.64 -12.12
C ILE A 739 -3.81 -13.67 -12.54
N SER A 740 -4.25 -14.92 -12.71
CA SER A 740 -3.35 -16.01 -13.08
C SER A 740 -2.60 -15.70 -14.38
N ARG A 741 -1.29 -15.99 -14.41
CA ARG A 741 -0.44 -15.74 -15.59
C ARG A 741 -0.95 -16.43 -16.86
N ARG A 742 -1.70 -17.53 -16.73
CA ARG A 742 -2.26 -18.23 -17.89
C ARG A 742 -3.25 -17.37 -18.68
N TRP A 743 -3.97 -16.47 -18.01
CA TRP A 743 -4.87 -15.53 -18.68
C TRP A 743 -4.10 -14.39 -19.33
N THR A 744 -3.17 -13.77 -18.62
CA THR A 744 -2.47 -12.58 -19.10
C THR A 744 -1.47 -12.88 -20.22
N THR A 745 -0.84 -14.07 -20.22
CA THR A 745 0.13 -14.48 -21.25
C THR A 745 -0.54 -14.62 -22.63
N GLU A 746 -1.77 -15.11 -22.66
CA GLU A 746 -2.54 -15.34 -23.89
C GLU A 746 -3.55 -14.21 -24.19
N LEU A 747 -3.46 -13.07 -23.49
CA LEU A 747 -4.38 -11.96 -23.68
C LEU A 747 -3.92 -11.06 -24.85
N GLU A 748 -4.78 -10.89 -25.84
CA GLU A 748 -4.60 -9.90 -26.90
C GLU A 748 -4.50 -8.49 -26.30
N LEU A 749 -3.54 -7.68 -26.77
CA LEU A 749 -3.29 -6.32 -26.27
C LEU A 749 -2.86 -6.22 -24.79
N HIS A 750 -2.39 -7.29 -24.16
CA HIS A 750 -1.92 -7.26 -22.75
C HIS A 750 -1.04 -6.03 -22.44
N ASP A 751 0.02 -5.81 -23.23
CA ASP A 751 0.96 -4.71 -22.99
C ASP A 751 0.33 -3.33 -23.17
N VAL A 752 -0.64 -3.20 -24.08
CA VAL A 752 -1.40 -1.95 -24.31
C VAL A 752 -2.33 -1.68 -23.13
N VAL A 753 -3.03 -2.71 -22.65
CA VAL A 753 -3.91 -2.64 -21.47
C VAL A 753 -3.09 -2.23 -20.24
N GLU A 754 -1.96 -2.91 -20.01
CA GLU A 754 -1.09 -2.65 -18.88
C GLU A 754 -0.50 -1.24 -18.93
N GLN A 755 0.06 -0.85 -20.07
CA GLN A 755 0.67 0.47 -20.25
C GLN A 755 -0.36 1.58 -20.02
N LEU A 756 -1.57 1.46 -20.59
CA LEU A 756 -2.59 2.48 -20.47
C LEU A 756 -3.13 2.61 -19.05
N ALA A 757 -3.37 1.49 -18.35
CA ALA A 757 -3.77 1.51 -16.95
C ALA A 757 -2.69 2.13 -16.05
N ARG A 758 -1.41 1.77 -16.24
CA ARG A 758 -0.30 2.36 -15.50
C ARG A 758 -0.17 3.87 -15.74
N ASP A 759 -0.36 4.32 -16.98
CA ASP A 759 -0.31 5.74 -17.34
C ASP A 759 -1.48 6.51 -16.72
N ALA A 760 -2.70 5.96 -16.75
CA ALA A 760 -3.86 6.55 -16.09
C ALA A 760 -3.62 6.71 -14.58
N VAL A 761 -3.14 5.66 -13.91
CA VAL A 761 -2.83 5.74 -12.47
C VAL A 761 -1.72 6.74 -12.15
N ARG A 762 -0.73 6.93 -13.05
CA ARG A 762 0.28 7.97 -12.88
C ARG A 762 -0.33 9.36 -13.02
N GLU A 763 -1.20 9.56 -14.01
CA GLU A 763 -1.85 10.85 -14.28
C GLU A 763 -2.87 11.26 -13.21
N PHE A 764 -3.66 10.32 -12.71
CA PHE A 764 -4.56 10.58 -11.59
C PHE A 764 -3.85 10.46 -10.24
N GLY A 765 -2.57 10.09 -10.22
CA GLY A 765 -1.75 10.08 -9.01
C GLY A 765 -1.39 11.50 -8.53
N PRO A 766 -0.70 11.60 -7.39
CA PRO A 766 -0.36 12.89 -6.76
C PRO A 766 0.80 13.62 -7.45
N ARG A 767 1.59 12.91 -8.25
CA ARG A 767 2.71 13.45 -9.04
C ARG A 767 2.52 13.07 -10.50
N PRO A 768 1.50 13.64 -11.15
CA PRO A 768 1.28 13.39 -12.56
C PRO A 768 2.45 13.94 -13.40
N PRO A 769 2.89 13.22 -14.44
CA PRO A 769 3.93 13.70 -15.35
C PRO A 769 3.65 15.10 -15.91
N ALA A 770 4.71 15.89 -16.04
CA ALA A 770 4.63 17.23 -16.64
C ALA A 770 4.54 17.21 -18.18
N SER A 771 4.87 16.09 -18.82
CA SER A 771 5.02 15.98 -20.28
C SER A 771 4.15 14.87 -20.89
N TRP A 772 2.83 14.94 -20.68
CA TRP A 772 1.91 14.00 -21.32
C TRP A 772 1.51 14.39 -22.73
N ASP A 773 1.61 15.67 -23.09
CA ASP A 773 0.97 16.26 -24.28
C ASP A 773 1.31 15.54 -25.60
N SER A 774 2.50 14.94 -25.69
CA SER A 774 2.91 14.16 -26.86
C SER A 774 2.24 12.78 -26.97
N ARG A 775 1.91 12.16 -25.83
CA ARG A 775 1.29 10.83 -25.75
C ARG A 775 -0.23 10.92 -25.61
N TYR A 776 -0.71 11.88 -24.82
CA TYR A 776 -2.12 12.12 -24.53
C TYR A 776 -2.49 13.60 -24.77
N PRO A 777 -2.65 14.01 -26.04
CA PRO A 777 -3.07 15.37 -26.37
C PRO A 777 -4.43 15.73 -25.74
N PRO A 778 -4.58 16.93 -25.13
CA PRO A 778 -5.80 17.36 -24.43
C PRO A 778 -6.99 17.74 -25.34
N THR A 779 -6.87 17.54 -26.67
CA THR A 779 -7.85 17.85 -27.74
C THR A 779 -9.30 17.54 -27.45
#